data_AF-E3QWU0-F1
#
_entry.id   AF-E3QWU0-F1
#
_cell.length_a   1.000
_cell.length_b   1.000
_cell.length_c   1.000
_cell.angle_alpha   90.00
_cell.angle_beta   90.00
_cell.angle_gamma   90.00
#
_symmetry.space_group_name_H-M   'P 1'
#
loop_
_entity.id
_entity.type
_entity.pdbx_description
1 polymer ?
#
loop_
_entity_poly.entity_id
_entity_poly.type
_entity_poly.pdbx_seq_one_letter_code
_entity_poly.pdbx_strand_id
1 'polypeptide(L)'
;MAADIRVSIDRGGTFCDVIAHVDGREPLIFKLLSEDPANYPDAPTEGIRRVLEAVEGKPVPVGEKLDGSRIASCRIGTTVGTNALLEHKGERFAFLTTKGFKDVCVIGDQSRPKLFDLDIRKPGALHDAVVEVDERIVPADYDLNPTPLDEQAAVAAAEAAGDAGTLVRTASGEFVRILRRPDPDAVRAQLRELRDRGYTSLAICFMHSYLHPAHEDLVASLARDPALGFEFVTTSAAVSPTIKFLHRSTSACSEAYLYPVVRRYVDAFRAGFRVPPRRLDFMCSDGGLAAADRFRGNEALLSGPAGGVVGVAASCYDPDDGTPVIGFDMGGTSTDVSRYDGRYDYLTETSIHACDIADKPGIRRVLIHKYSSLLSAYGIAQAELQHEALEPYGRRLGADAAAAMAHIAARLAALKARVGAELRAQGAEEASVVFDESLVLRYFGTDTNLTIARPADGDYAAAFEATHLREFAFSMQRDIVVESIKVRGTGSAGARIREASALKELAAGAHVQAPAPGETQAVYIDGAWHDTGVYRLDGVPKGVVIPGPALLIDQTQTIFVSPTFRAYILSSHVLLDKISRPSPSPALTTATTTPTPGLPSSSPDPAVDPIQLSVFAHRFMAIAEQMGTTLQRTSISTSIKERLDFSCAIFSPSGKLVANAPHIPIHLGSMQFAIQAQHRLWEGKLQPGDVLLTNHPQWGGTHLPDLTVVTPVFVDSDPPSPTSGDEDDAPRRQEIAFYVASRGHHTDIGGKGITSMMPESRELWEEGLNVPSLKIVSAGVFLEDAVVAAFERAGAFPGCSTSRRLADNCARALVSAFLWYDFSGSGPQTWGNYNCPVAICHSAIIYTVRCLVGADMPLNEGCLSPVEIRVPAGSVLNPGPRAAICGSTLASQRVIDVILRAFGRYGASQGCANSFGWGMGGRDPHTGAVVKGWNYGESIGGGAGAGEGYHGAHSVHVHSTNTRQTDAEVIEKRTAVLVRRYEIRRGSGGAGTWRGGDGITREVQARIPLKFSILSDRRVYRPWGMAGGSPGQKGENYAFLFNEEGGMEKINLGGKAIINLKEGEYVQINTPGGGGYGGDEVEDRHRGYV
;
A
#
# COMPACT_ATOMS: atom_id res chain seq x y z
N MET A 1 30.21 30.08 30.60
CA MET A 1 29.10 29.91 31.56
C MET A 1 28.68 28.44 31.56
N ALA A 2 27.81 28.00 32.48
CA ALA A 2 27.11 26.74 32.29
C ALA A 2 26.20 26.85 31.04
N ALA A 3 25.80 25.72 30.47
CA ALA A 3 24.76 25.70 29.44
C ALA A 3 23.44 25.29 30.09
N ASP A 4 22.50 26.22 30.08
CA ASP A 4 21.27 26.24 30.86
C ASP A 4 20.00 26.41 30.00
N ILE A 5 20.18 26.62 28.68
CA ILE A 5 19.09 26.85 27.72
C ILE A 5 18.87 25.59 26.88
N ARG A 6 17.62 25.12 26.80
CA ARG A 6 17.19 23.99 25.95
C ARG A 6 16.14 24.48 24.96
N VAL A 7 16.44 24.49 23.66
CA VAL A 7 15.56 25.03 22.61
C VAL A 7 15.02 23.89 21.74
N SER A 8 13.72 23.86 21.51
CA SER A 8 13.07 22.99 20.51
C SER A 8 12.33 23.85 19.49
N ILE A 9 12.45 23.49 18.22
CA ILE A 9 11.96 24.26 17.08
C ILE A 9 11.21 23.32 16.15
N ASP A 10 10.04 23.73 15.65
CA ASP A 10 9.45 23.14 14.44
C ASP A 10 9.41 24.18 13.32
N ARG A 11 10.01 23.86 12.17
CA ARG A 11 9.97 24.70 10.96
C ARG A 11 8.94 24.12 9.97
N GLY A 12 7.69 24.49 10.19
CA GLY A 12 6.57 24.25 9.26
C GLY A 12 6.65 25.12 8.00
N GLY A 13 5.67 24.98 7.10
CA GLY A 13 5.63 25.75 5.85
C GLY A 13 5.37 27.25 6.04
N THR A 14 4.40 27.61 6.89
CA THR A 14 4.00 29.03 7.11
C THR A 14 4.69 29.65 8.31
N PHE A 15 4.78 28.91 9.43
CA PHE A 15 5.31 29.39 10.70
C PHE A 15 6.46 28.51 11.20
N CYS A 16 7.42 29.17 11.85
CA CYS A 16 8.50 28.54 12.60
C CYS A 16 8.23 28.76 14.08
N ASP A 17 8.06 27.66 14.80
CA ASP A 17 7.57 27.63 16.18
C ASP A 17 8.69 27.22 17.13
N VAL A 18 8.91 28.04 18.17
CA VAL A 18 10.09 27.95 19.04
C VAL A 18 9.65 27.92 20.49
N ILE A 19 10.04 26.86 21.21
CA ILE A 19 9.91 26.75 22.66
C ILE A 19 11.29 26.59 23.30
N ALA A 20 11.61 27.42 24.28
CA ALA A 20 12.89 27.40 24.99
C ALA A 20 12.70 27.32 26.50
N HIS A 21 13.30 26.30 27.10
CA HIS A 21 13.30 26.07 28.54
C HIS A 21 14.63 26.56 29.15
N VAL A 22 14.52 27.27 30.26
CA VAL A 22 15.64 27.71 31.09
C VAL A 22 15.31 27.35 32.52
N ASP A 23 16.23 26.67 33.21
CA ASP A 23 15.93 26.08 34.52
C ASP A 23 15.54 27.17 35.54
N GLY A 24 14.39 27.01 36.19
CA GLY A 24 13.82 27.99 37.12
C GLY A 24 13.04 29.15 36.49
N ARG A 25 12.72 29.08 35.18
CA ARG A 25 11.81 30.03 34.49
C ARG A 25 10.66 29.31 33.80
N GLU A 26 9.57 30.04 33.54
CA GLU A 26 8.55 29.60 32.58
C GLU A 26 9.13 29.50 31.16
N PRO A 27 8.59 28.63 30.28
CA PRO A 27 9.07 28.49 28.91
C PRO A 27 8.96 29.80 28.11
N LEU A 28 10.01 30.16 27.39
CA LEU A 28 9.97 31.23 26.40
C LEU A 28 9.41 30.67 25.09
N ILE A 29 8.45 31.39 24.50
CA ILE A 29 7.72 30.97 23.29
C ILE A 29 7.83 32.06 22.24
N PHE A 30 8.15 31.68 21.01
CA PHE A 30 8.15 32.57 19.84
C PHE A 30 7.52 31.87 18.63
N LYS A 31 6.65 32.58 17.91
CA LYS A 31 6.08 32.16 16.62
C LYS A 31 6.55 33.17 15.56
N LEU A 32 7.23 32.66 14.53
CA LEU A 32 7.86 33.44 13.47
C LEU A 32 7.29 33.02 12.11
N LEU A 33 7.44 33.84 11.07
CA LEU A 33 7.20 33.37 9.70
C LEU A 33 8.36 32.46 9.27
N SER A 34 8.07 31.37 8.56
CA SER A 34 9.11 30.42 8.11
C SER A 34 10.05 30.97 7.03
N GLU A 35 9.60 32.00 6.32
CA GLU A 35 10.36 32.78 5.34
C GLU A 35 9.98 34.26 5.44
N ASP A 36 10.92 35.13 5.84
CA ASP A 36 10.73 36.57 5.98
C ASP A 36 12.06 37.32 5.70
N PRO A 37 12.59 37.22 4.46
CA PRO A 37 13.92 37.71 4.11
C PRO A 37 14.07 39.24 4.17
N ALA A 38 12.97 39.97 4.39
CA ALA A 38 12.98 41.41 4.65
C ALA A 38 13.38 41.74 6.09
N ASN A 39 13.16 40.82 7.04
CA ASN A 39 13.42 41.02 8.47
C ASN A 39 14.54 40.12 9.02
N TYR A 40 14.66 38.86 8.58
CA TYR A 40 15.70 37.92 9.05
C TYR A 40 16.05 36.86 7.98
N PRO A 41 17.30 36.36 7.94
CA PRO A 41 17.74 35.43 6.89
C PRO A 41 17.25 33.99 7.08
N ASP A 42 16.95 33.58 8.32
CA ASP A 42 16.54 32.23 8.69
C ASP A 42 15.74 32.28 10.01
N ALA A 43 14.62 31.57 10.07
CA ALA A 43 13.68 31.67 11.19
C ALA A 43 14.13 30.88 12.46
N PRO A 44 14.65 29.64 12.35
CA PRO A 44 15.26 28.94 13.50
C PRO A 44 16.37 29.73 14.22
N THR A 45 17.30 30.35 13.48
CA THR A 45 18.37 31.17 14.09
C THR A 45 17.83 32.50 14.63
N GLU A 46 16.87 33.16 13.98
CA GLU A 46 16.16 34.32 14.54
C GLU A 46 15.44 33.98 15.86
N GLY A 47 14.82 32.79 15.95
CA GLY A 47 14.20 32.30 17.17
C GLY A 47 15.22 32.14 18.30
N ILE A 48 16.37 31.53 18.02
CA ILE A 48 17.47 31.38 18.99
C ILE A 48 18.07 32.74 19.37
N ARG A 49 18.15 33.71 18.44
CA ARG A 49 18.55 35.09 18.73
C ARG A 49 17.63 35.72 19.78
N ARG A 50 16.30 35.65 19.60
CA ARG A 50 15.31 36.17 20.56
C ARG A 50 15.36 35.47 21.92
N VAL A 51 15.59 34.15 21.94
CA VAL A 51 15.83 33.39 23.18
C VAL A 51 17.07 33.92 23.91
N LEU A 52 18.19 34.13 23.20
CA LEU A 52 19.41 34.66 23.80
C LEU A 52 19.20 36.09 24.33
N GLU A 53 18.54 36.98 23.58
CA GLU A 53 18.21 38.34 24.06
C GLU A 53 17.40 38.33 25.36
N ALA A 54 16.33 37.52 25.42
CA ALA A 54 15.46 37.40 26.58
C ALA A 54 16.13 36.75 27.81
N VAL A 55 17.17 35.94 27.61
CA VAL A 55 17.89 35.24 28.68
C VAL A 55 19.14 36.01 29.15
N GLU A 56 19.81 36.74 28.26
CA GLU A 56 21.00 37.56 28.52
C GLU A 56 20.67 39.00 28.97
N GLY A 57 19.49 39.53 28.60
CA GLY A 57 19.11 40.93 28.84
C GLY A 57 19.90 41.95 27.99
N LYS A 58 20.39 41.53 26.82
CA LYS A 58 21.19 42.34 25.89
C LYS A 58 20.64 42.19 24.47
N PRO A 59 20.63 43.26 23.65
CA PRO A 59 20.30 43.13 22.24
C PRO A 59 21.40 42.35 21.49
N VAL A 60 20.99 41.51 20.54
CA VAL A 60 21.86 40.76 19.63
C VAL A 60 21.47 41.16 18.21
N PRO A 61 22.34 41.81 17.40
CA PRO A 61 21.99 42.25 16.06
C PRO A 61 21.48 41.12 15.16
N VAL A 62 20.44 41.41 14.37
CA VAL A 62 19.89 40.45 13.40
C VAL A 62 20.95 40.14 12.34
N GLY A 63 21.16 38.85 12.07
CA GLY A 63 22.19 38.37 11.14
C GLY A 63 23.61 38.30 11.69
N GLU A 64 23.87 38.70 12.95
CA GLU A 64 25.16 38.44 13.60
C GLU A 64 25.28 36.95 14.00
N LYS A 65 26.50 36.41 13.91
CA LYS A 65 26.78 35.01 14.25
C LYS A 65 26.65 34.73 15.75
N LEU A 66 25.70 33.88 16.10
CA LEU A 66 25.26 33.61 17.48
C LEU A 66 26.31 32.86 18.32
N ASP A 67 26.31 33.10 19.63
CA ASP A 67 27.10 32.35 20.62
C ASP A 67 26.23 31.32 21.34
N GLY A 68 26.22 30.09 20.83
CA GLY A 68 25.46 28.98 21.37
C GLY A 68 26.06 28.34 22.63
N SER A 69 27.10 28.93 23.26
CA SER A 69 27.80 28.29 24.40
C SER A 69 26.94 28.06 25.66
N ARG A 70 25.81 28.77 25.77
CA ARG A 70 24.77 28.55 26.81
C ARG A 70 23.66 27.57 26.39
N ILE A 71 23.58 27.19 25.13
CA ILE A 71 22.56 26.28 24.62
C ILE A 71 23.05 24.84 24.86
N ALA A 72 22.41 24.16 25.81
CA ALA A 72 22.70 22.78 26.17
C ALA A 72 22.23 21.80 25.09
N SER A 73 21.06 22.06 24.51
CA SER A 73 20.53 21.34 23.35
C SER A 73 19.69 22.28 22.48
N CYS A 74 19.84 22.13 21.16
CA CYS A 74 18.91 22.63 20.15
C CYS A 74 18.35 21.43 19.40
N ARG A 75 17.03 21.33 19.28
CA ARG A 75 16.32 20.25 18.58
C ARG A 75 15.40 20.83 17.51
N ILE A 76 15.43 20.30 16.28
CA ILE A 76 14.73 20.90 15.14
C ILE A 76 13.91 19.85 14.36
N GLY A 77 12.60 20.04 14.29
CA GLY A 77 11.73 19.43 13.27
C GLY A 77 11.63 20.32 12.04
N THR A 78 11.44 19.73 10.85
CA THR A 78 11.37 20.53 9.63
C THR A 78 10.57 19.89 8.50
N THR A 79 9.84 20.71 7.77
CA THR A 79 9.14 20.32 6.54
C THR A 79 10.05 20.33 5.30
N VAL A 80 11.33 20.71 5.40
CA VAL A 80 12.26 20.86 4.25
C VAL A 80 12.33 19.61 3.36
N GLY A 81 12.38 18.40 3.92
CA GLY A 81 12.40 17.16 3.14
C GLY A 81 11.09 16.93 2.36
N THR A 82 9.95 17.08 3.04
CA THR A 82 8.62 16.95 2.45
C THR A 82 8.38 17.99 1.34
N ASN A 83 8.72 19.26 1.60
CA ASN A 83 8.51 20.35 0.65
C ASN A 83 9.43 20.21 -0.57
N ALA A 84 10.69 19.80 -0.39
CA ALA A 84 11.59 19.52 -1.52
C ALA A 84 11.07 18.41 -2.43
N LEU A 85 10.37 17.40 -1.88
CA LEU A 85 9.72 16.34 -2.66
C LEU A 85 8.45 16.83 -3.37
N LEU A 86 7.56 17.54 -2.67
CA LEU A 86 6.29 18.03 -3.22
C LEU A 86 6.45 19.15 -4.26
N GLU A 87 7.43 20.03 -4.07
CA GLU A 87 7.73 21.16 -4.97
C GLU A 87 8.74 20.78 -6.08
N HIS A 88 9.21 19.53 -6.09
CA HIS A 88 10.26 19.03 -6.98
C HIS A 88 11.58 19.84 -6.95
N LYS A 89 12.01 20.25 -5.75
CA LYS A 89 13.22 21.07 -5.48
C LYS A 89 14.40 20.27 -4.88
N GLY A 90 14.42 18.95 -5.04
CA GLY A 90 15.57 18.11 -4.66
C GLY A 90 16.80 18.24 -5.57
N GLU A 91 17.86 17.51 -5.23
CA GLU A 91 19.11 17.50 -6.01
C GLU A 91 18.97 16.69 -7.30
N ARG A 92 19.62 17.16 -8.37
CA ARG A 92 19.69 16.41 -9.64
C ARG A 92 20.69 15.28 -9.54
N PHE A 93 20.25 14.04 -9.76
CA PHE A 93 21.08 12.85 -9.53
C PHE A 93 20.95 11.82 -10.65
N ALA A 94 21.97 10.97 -10.75
CA ALA A 94 21.97 9.81 -11.65
C ALA A 94 21.81 8.50 -10.87
N PHE A 95 21.05 7.57 -11.45
CA PHE A 95 20.79 6.25 -10.90
C PHE A 95 21.67 5.19 -11.59
N LEU A 96 22.49 4.47 -10.84
CA LEU A 96 23.26 3.32 -11.33
C LEU A 96 22.55 2.04 -10.92
N THR A 97 22.30 1.15 -11.88
CA THR A 97 21.52 -0.06 -11.62
C THR A 97 21.92 -1.23 -12.51
N THR A 98 21.42 -2.43 -12.17
CA THR A 98 21.69 -3.67 -12.89
C THR A 98 21.21 -3.57 -14.34
N LYS A 99 22.07 -3.94 -15.28
CA LYS A 99 21.74 -3.97 -16.71
C LYS A 99 20.50 -4.83 -16.99
N GLY A 100 19.60 -4.26 -17.79
CA GLY A 100 18.28 -4.80 -18.07
C GLY A 100 17.17 -4.21 -17.20
N PHE A 101 17.47 -3.28 -16.28
CA PHE A 101 16.52 -2.76 -15.28
C PHE A 101 16.45 -1.22 -15.20
N LYS A 102 17.09 -0.48 -16.12
CA LYS A 102 17.09 1.01 -16.09
C LYS A 102 15.75 1.68 -15.85
N ASP A 103 14.65 1.12 -16.37
CA ASP A 103 13.33 1.72 -16.27
C ASP A 103 12.57 1.34 -14.98
N VAL A 104 13.16 0.60 -14.03
CA VAL A 104 12.47 0.03 -12.85
C VAL A 104 11.61 1.05 -12.09
N CYS A 105 12.15 2.23 -11.78
CA CYS A 105 11.41 3.29 -11.08
C CYS A 105 10.39 4.02 -11.97
N VAL A 106 10.48 3.90 -13.31
CA VAL A 106 9.56 4.52 -14.29
C VAL A 106 8.39 3.57 -14.61
N ILE A 107 8.64 2.27 -14.61
CA ILE A 107 7.60 1.24 -14.73
C ILE A 107 6.83 1.16 -13.40
N GLY A 108 7.53 1.11 -12.27
CA GLY A 108 6.94 0.92 -10.95
C GLY A 108 6.31 -0.46 -10.80
N ASP A 109 5.25 -0.54 -10.01
CA ASP A 109 4.47 -1.78 -9.78
C ASP A 109 3.50 -2.11 -10.94
N GLN A 110 3.50 -1.33 -12.03
CA GLN A 110 2.56 -1.37 -13.16
C GLN A 110 1.08 -1.06 -12.84
N SER A 111 0.74 -0.70 -11.60
CA SER A 111 -0.64 -0.39 -11.23
C SER A 111 -1.05 1.03 -11.68
N ARG A 112 -2.37 1.26 -11.77
CA ARG A 112 -2.96 2.60 -11.89
C ARG A 112 -3.42 3.06 -10.50
N PRO A 113 -2.98 4.23 -10.01
CA PRO A 113 -3.46 4.78 -8.73
C PRO A 113 -4.96 5.08 -8.71
N LYS A 114 -5.54 5.42 -9.86
CA LYS A 114 -6.98 5.62 -10.04
C LYS A 114 -7.49 4.69 -11.14
N LEU A 115 -8.47 3.86 -10.81
CA LEU A 115 -8.91 2.76 -11.68
C LEU A 115 -9.75 3.20 -12.89
N PHE A 116 -10.50 4.29 -12.77
CA PHE A 116 -11.46 4.73 -13.78
C PHE A 116 -11.00 5.97 -14.57
N ASP A 117 -9.88 6.60 -14.18
CA ASP A 117 -9.27 7.69 -14.91
C ASP A 117 -8.63 7.14 -16.20
N LEU A 118 -9.06 7.66 -17.36
CA LEU A 118 -8.48 7.31 -18.66
C LEU A 118 -7.13 8.02 -18.92
N ASP A 119 -6.96 9.20 -18.32
CA ASP A 119 -5.67 9.90 -18.18
C ASP A 119 -4.87 9.31 -17.01
N ILE A 120 -4.17 8.22 -17.27
CA ILE A 120 -3.47 7.45 -16.26
C ILE A 120 -2.20 8.20 -15.81
N ARG A 121 -2.27 8.89 -14.68
CA ARG A 121 -1.11 9.51 -14.03
C ARG A 121 -0.46 8.55 -13.02
N LYS A 122 0.76 8.10 -13.32
CA LYS A 122 1.67 7.43 -12.36
C LYS A 122 2.60 8.47 -11.71
N PRO A 123 3.12 8.22 -10.50
CA PRO A 123 4.28 8.95 -9.98
C PRO A 123 5.45 8.91 -10.95
N GLY A 124 6.21 10.01 -11.04
CA GLY A 124 7.45 10.06 -11.82
C GLY A 124 8.62 9.43 -11.08
N ALA A 125 9.61 8.91 -11.81
CA ALA A 125 10.91 8.60 -11.22
C ALA A 125 11.66 9.88 -10.88
N LEU A 126 12.37 9.91 -9.75
CA LEU A 126 13.09 11.10 -9.26
C LEU A 126 14.42 11.36 -9.99
N HIS A 127 14.98 10.36 -10.69
CA HIS A 127 16.30 10.48 -11.33
C HIS A 127 16.23 11.19 -12.70
N ASP A 128 17.20 12.07 -12.98
CA ASP A 128 17.37 12.70 -14.29
C ASP A 128 17.96 11.73 -15.33
N ALA A 129 18.80 10.82 -14.88
CA ALA A 129 19.60 9.92 -15.71
C ALA A 129 19.72 8.55 -15.06
N VAL A 130 19.86 7.53 -15.89
CA VAL A 130 20.10 6.15 -15.44
C VAL A 130 21.21 5.52 -16.27
N VAL A 131 22.06 4.75 -15.60
CA VAL A 131 23.22 4.03 -16.15
C VAL A 131 23.13 2.56 -15.76
N GLU A 132 23.34 1.69 -16.73
CA GLU A 132 23.31 0.24 -16.56
C GLU A 132 24.73 -0.30 -16.38
N VAL A 133 24.99 -0.94 -15.24
CA VAL A 133 26.23 -1.65 -14.96
C VAL A 133 26.08 -3.13 -15.35
N ASP A 134 27.14 -3.74 -15.86
CA ASP A 134 27.14 -5.12 -16.34
C ASP A 134 27.53 -6.10 -15.22
N GLU A 135 26.76 -6.14 -14.13
CA GLU A 135 26.94 -7.06 -12.99
C GLU A 135 25.72 -7.97 -12.75
N ARG A 136 25.91 -9.09 -12.05
CA ARG A 136 24.80 -9.95 -11.62
C ARG A 136 25.13 -10.90 -10.47
N ILE A 137 24.21 -10.93 -9.50
CA ILE A 137 24.12 -11.90 -8.40
C ILE A 137 22.74 -12.59 -8.48
N VAL A 138 22.62 -13.82 -8.00
CA VAL A 138 21.34 -14.53 -7.75
C VAL A 138 21.41 -15.38 -6.46
N PRO A 139 20.29 -15.67 -5.79
CA PRO A 139 20.22 -16.70 -4.74
C PRO A 139 20.63 -18.07 -5.28
N ALA A 140 21.42 -18.84 -4.53
CA ALA A 140 21.92 -20.14 -4.99
C ALA A 140 20.81 -21.21 -5.07
N ASP A 141 19.89 -21.20 -4.09
CA ASP A 141 18.67 -22.02 -4.02
C ASP A 141 17.41 -21.12 -4.10
N TYR A 142 16.21 -21.71 -4.04
CA TYR A 142 14.92 -21.00 -4.17
C TYR A 142 13.80 -21.62 -3.30
N ASP A 143 12.89 -20.81 -2.73
CA ASP A 143 11.92 -21.23 -1.69
C ASP A 143 10.98 -22.38 -2.11
N LEU A 144 10.64 -22.48 -3.40
CA LEU A 144 9.76 -23.54 -3.93
C LEU A 144 10.50 -24.83 -4.33
N ASN A 145 11.80 -24.95 -4.06
CA ASN A 145 12.58 -26.13 -4.42
C ASN A 145 12.03 -27.39 -3.70
N PRO A 146 11.54 -28.42 -4.44
CA PRO A 146 11.04 -29.64 -3.82
C PRO A 146 12.15 -30.50 -3.17
N THR A 147 13.41 -30.23 -3.50
CA THR A 147 14.64 -30.91 -3.04
C THR A 147 15.71 -29.85 -2.72
N PRO A 148 15.66 -29.23 -1.53
CA PRO A 148 16.56 -28.12 -1.14
C PRO A 148 18.04 -28.41 -1.34
N LEU A 149 18.82 -27.36 -1.57
CA LEU A 149 20.25 -27.44 -1.85
C LEU A 149 21.04 -28.03 -0.67
N ASP A 150 21.79 -29.09 -0.93
CA ASP A 150 22.84 -29.56 -0.03
C ASP A 150 24.00 -28.55 -0.06
N GLU A 151 24.10 -27.70 0.97
CA GLU A 151 25.16 -26.69 1.10
C GLU A 151 26.57 -27.29 1.03
N GLN A 152 26.77 -28.49 1.57
CA GLN A 152 28.08 -29.12 1.71
C GLN A 152 28.53 -29.72 0.38
N ALA A 153 27.64 -30.44 -0.30
CA ALA A 153 27.87 -30.90 -1.67
C ALA A 153 28.03 -29.74 -2.66
N ALA A 154 27.27 -28.65 -2.50
CA ALA A 154 27.34 -27.48 -3.37
C ALA A 154 28.68 -26.73 -3.26
N VAL A 155 29.21 -26.56 -2.05
CA VAL A 155 30.55 -25.98 -1.83
C VAL A 155 31.64 -26.90 -2.40
N ALA A 156 31.62 -28.18 -2.07
CA ALA A 156 32.61 -29.14 -2.58
C ALA A 156 32.59 -29.24 -4.13
N ALA A 157 31.41 -29.14 -4.76
CA ALA A 157 31.29 -29.10 -6.21
C ALA A 157 31.83 -27.80 -6.82
N ALA A 158 31.62 -26.64 -6.18
CA ALA A 158 32.19 -25.37 -6.63
C ALA A 158 33.72 -25.35 -6.52
N GLU A 159 34.28 -25.90 -5.43
CA GLU A 159 35.72 -26.08 -5.25
C GLU A 159 36.30 -27.04 -6.31
N ALA A 160 35.67 -28.20 -6.54
CA ALA A 160 36.10 -29.17 -7.54
C ALA A 160 36.01 -28.65 -8.99
N ALA A 161 35.07 -27.74 -9.27
CA ALA A 161 34.95 -27.06 -10.58
C ALA A 161 35.97 -25.93 -10.78
N GLY A 162 36.75 -25.56 -9.74
CA GLY A 162 37.60 -24.36 -9.76
C GLY A 162 36.82 -23.03 -9.67
N ASP A 163 35.52 -23.10 -9.37
CA ASP A 163 34.56 -21.98 -9.42
C ASP A 163 34.13 -21.50 -8.02
N ALA A 164 34.93 -21.82 -6.98
CA ALA A 164 34.71 -21.37 -5.60
C ALA A 164 34.63 -19.83 -5.44
N GLY A 165 35.01 -19.07 -6.47
CA GLY A 165 34.87 -17.62 -6.54
C GLY A 165 33.48 -17.11 -6.96
N THR A 166 32.53 -17.98 -7.38
CA THR A 166 31.15 -17.57 -7.73
C THR A 166 30.13 -17.91 -6.65
N LEU A 167 30.25 -19.07 -6.00
CA LEU A 167 29.35 -19.51 -4.93
C LEU A 167 29.81 -18.92 -3.59
N VAL A 168 29.18 -17.83 -3.16
CA VAL A 168 29.56 -17.07 -1.97
C VAL A 168 28.52 -17.25 -0.87
N ARG A 169 28.98 -17.54 0.35
CA ARG A 169 28.12 -17.51 1.54
C ARG A 169 28.01 -16.09 2.08
N THR A 170 26.78 -15.66 2.34
CA THR A 170 26.42 -14.31 2.78
C THR A 170 26.57 -14.12 4.30
N ALA A 171 26.36 -12.90 4.78
CA ALA A 171 26.34 -12.59 6.22
C ALA A 171 25.12 -13.17 6.97
N SER A 172 23.99 -13.43 6.28
CA SER A 172 22.85 -14.19 6.82
C SER A 172 23.14 -15.69 6.91
N GLY A 173 24.04 -16.18 6.07
CA GLY A 173 24.40 -17.60 5.94
C GLY A 173 23.74 -18.29 4.75
N GLU A 174 22.83 -17.61 4.04
CA GLU A 174 22.35 -18.01 2.71
C GLU A 174 23.52 -18.04 1.72
N PHE A 175 23.38 -18.81 0.63
CA PHE A 175 24.34 -18.83 -0.47
C PHE A 175 23.83 -18.03 -1.68
N VAL A 176 24.72 -17.31 -2.34
CA VAL A 176 24.47 -16.60 -3.61
C VAL A 176 25.47 -17.05 -4.68
N ARG A 177 25.07 -16.95 -5.94
CA ARG A 177 25.95 -17.16 -7.11
C ARG A 177 26.20 -15.83 -7.80
N ILE A 178 27.48 -15.44 -7.89
CA ILE A 178 27.94 -14.27 -8.64
C ILE A 178 28.09 -14.69 -10.11
N LEU A 179 27.11 -14.34 -10.93
CA LEU A 179 27.10 -14.68 -12.36
C LEU A 179 27.94 -13.70 -13.19
N ARG A 180 28.10 -12.46 -12.72
CA ARG A 180 28.87 -11.42 -13.38
C ARG A 180 29.36 -10.37 -12.36
N ARG A 181 30.66 -10.05 -12.37
CA ARG A 181 31.25 -8.98 -11.54
C ARG A 181 31.30 -7.67 -12.35
N PRO A 182 31.09 -6.50 -11.74
CA PRO A 182 31.21 -5.22 -12.43
C PRO A 182 32.67 -4.98 -12.86
N ASP A 183 32.86 -4.47 -14.07
CA ASP A 183 34.16 -4.05 -14.60
C ASP A 183 34.53 -2.66 -14.04
N PRO A 184 35.61 -2.52 -13.25
CA PRO A 184 35.98 -1.24 -12.64
C PRO A 184 36.33 -0.13 -13.65
N ASP A 185 36.91 -0.46 -14.80
CA ASP A 185 37.34 0.53 -15.79
C ASP A 185 36.16 0.98 -16.66
N ALA A 186 35.25 0.06 -17.01
CA ALA A 186 33.98 0.41 -17.65
C ALA A 186 33.13 1.31 -16.72
N VAL A 187 33.03 0.97 -15.42
CA VAL A 187 32.33 1.79 -14.43
C VAL A 187 33.00 3.15 -14.25
N ARG A 188 34.34 3.23 -14.18
CA ARG A 188 35.07 4.51 -14.15
C ARG A 188 34.80 5.38 -15.37
N ALA A 189 34.63 4.79 -16.56
CA ALA A 189 34.27 5.53 -17.77
C ALA A 189 32.82 6.07 -17.72
N GLN A 190 31.85 5.24 -17.32
CA GLN A 190 30.46 5.66 -17.12
C GLN A 190 30.33 6.78 -16.07
N LEU A 191 31.04 6.66 -14.96
CA LEU A 191 31.06 7.65 -13.89
C LEU A 191 31.66 8.99 -14.35
N ARG A 192 32.68 8.99 -15.24
CA ARG A 192 33.21 10.22 -15.85
C ARG A 192 32.18 10.92 -16.71
N GLU A 193 31.48 10.19 -17.59
CA GLU A 193 30.42 10.77 -18.43
C GLU A 193 29.34 11.47 -17.58
N LEU A 194 28.97 10.89 -16.44
CA LEU A 194 28.04 11.51 -15.49
C LEU A 194 28.59 12.79 -14.84
N ARG A 195 29.89 12.85 -14.52
CA ARG A 195 30.54 14.10 -14.03
C ARG A 195 30.63 15.17 -15.10
N ASP A 196 30.98 14.80 -16.34
CA ASP A 196 31.03 15.70 -17.49
C ASP A 196 29.64 16.27 -17.83
N ARG A 197 28.57 15.51 -17.53
CA ARG A 197 27.16 15.93 -17.60
C ARG A 197 26.67 16.70 -16.36
N GLY A 198 27.54 16.95 -15.38
CA GLY A 198 27.30 17.81 -14.22
C GLY A 198 26.70 17.14 -12.98
N TYR A 199 26.54 15.82 -12.94
CA TYR A 199 25.95 15.14 -11.77
C TYR A 199 26.91 15.09 -10.57
N THR A 200 26.46 15.51 -9.40
CA THR A 200 27.20 15.49 -8.12
C THR A 200 26.68 14.44 -7.13
N SER A 201 25.40 14.06 -7.27
CA SER A 201 24.71 13.04 -6.46
C SER A 201 24.45 11.76 -7.27
N LEU A 202 24.59 10.60 -6.63
CA LEU A 202 24.31 9.27 -7.19
C LEU A 202 23.46 8.41 -6.25
N ALA A 203 22.53 7.66 -6.82
CA ALA A 203 21.92 6.48 -6.21
C ALA A 203 22.44 5.21 -6.90
N ILE A 204 22.84 4.20 -6.14
CA ILE A 204 23.32 2.90 -6.66
C ILE A 204 22.42 1.79 -6.08
N CYS A 205 21.73 1.04 -6.93
CA CYS A 205 20.91 -0.12 -6.52
C CYS A 205 21.10 -1.30 -7.48
N PHE A 206 21.65 -2.41 -6.98
CA PHE A 206 21.86 -3.64 -7.75
C PHE A 206 20.99 -4.80 -7.25
N MET A 207 20.62 -5.71 -8.15
CA MET A 207 19.84 -6.91 -7.84
C MET A 207 20.55 -7.80 -6.81
N HIS A 208 19.80 -8.19 -5.77
CA HIS A 208 20.23 -8.98 -4.61
C HIS A 208 21.35 -8.36 -3.75
N SER A 209 21.58 -7.05 -3.84
CA SER A 209 22.59 -6.36 -3.01
C SER A 209 22.31 -6.42 -1.51
N TYR A 210 21.05 -6.62 -1.09
CA TYR A 210 20.68 -6.88 0.31
C TYR A 210 21.27 -8.19 0.88
N LEU A 211 21.63 -9.15 0.02
CA LEU A 211 22.35 -10.37 0.40
C LEU A 211 23.88 -10.22 0.27
N HIS A 212 24.34 -9.48 -0.74
CA HIS A 212 25.75 -9.32 -1.06
C HIS A 212 26.06 -7.91 -1.61
N PRO A 213 26.34 -6.93 -0.73
CA PRO A 213 26.46 -5.52 -1.13
C PRO A 213 27.76 -5.17 -1.87
N ALA A 214 28.73 -6.09 -1.93
CA ALA A 214 30.10 -5.82 -2.39
C ALA A 214 30.19 -5.24 -3.82
N HIS A 215 29.19 -5.47 -4.70
CA HIS A 215 29.12 -4.79 -5.99
C HIS A 215 28.74 -3.30 -5.86
N GLU A 216 27.77 -2.96 -4.99
CA GLU A 216 27.44 -1.56 -4.70
C GLU A 216 28.60 -0.86 -4.00
N ASP A 217 29.25 -1.52 -3.02
CA ASP A 217 30.39 -0.98 -2.29
C ASP A 217 31.58 -0.67 -3.21
N LEU A 218 31.87 -1.57 -4.17
CA LEU A 218 32.91 -1.35 -5.18
C LEU A 218 32.58 -0.12 -6.04
N VAL A 219 31.39 -0.06 -6.66
CA VAL A 219 30.99 1.07 -7.52
C VAL A 219 30.95 2.38 -6.72
N ALA A 220 30.50 2.36 -5.46
CA ALA A 220 30.52 3.51 -4.58
C ALA A 220 31.94 3.96 -4.19
N SER A 221 32.88 3.02 -4.01
CA SER A 221 34.29 3.34 -3.78
C SER A 221 34.93 4.02 -4.99
N LEU A 222 34.55 3.60 -6.20
CA LEU A 222 34.99 4.22 -7.46
C LEU A 222 34.40 5.63 -7.63
N ALA A 223 33.12 5.85 -7.30
CA ALA A 223 32.50 7.17 -7.38
C ALA A 223 33.06 8.17 -6.36
N ARG A 224 33.43 7.70 -5.16
CA ARG A 224 34.07 8.50 -4.09
C ARG A 224 35.57 8.73 -4.30
N ASP A 225 36.16 8.20 -5.38
CA ASP A 225 37.53 8.50 -5.79
C ASP A 225 37.69 10.01 -6.04
N PRO A 226 38.66 10.71 -5.41
CA PRO A 226 38.87 12.14 -5.61
C PRO A 226 39.11 12.56 -7.07
N ALA A 227 39.52 11.64 -7.95
CA ALA A 227 39.67 11.89 -9.38
C ALA A 227 38.33 11.92 -10.15
N LEU A 228 37.22 11.48 -9.54
CA LEU A 228 35.86 11.62 -10.06
C LEU A 228 35.06 12.65 -9.24
N GLY A 229 35.20 12.62 -7.91
CA GLY A 229 34.66 13.65 -7.02
C GLY A 229 33.14 13.79 -7.06
N PHE A 230 32.41 12.67 -6.92
CA PHE A 230 31.01 12.72 -6.52
C PHE A 230 30.92 13.05 -5.03
N GLU A 231 30.10 14.04 -4.68
CA GLU A 231 29.95 14.54 -3.30
C GLU A 231 28.99 13.65 -2.50
N PHE A 232 27.91 13.20 -3.15
CA PHE A 232 26.87 12.38 -2.53
C PHE A 232 26.75 11.06 -3.28
N VAL A 233 27.01 9.94 -2.59
CA VAL A 233 26.99 8.59 -3.17
C VAL A 233 26.24 7.66 -2.24
N THR A 234 24.98 7.37 -2.60
CA THR A 234 24.04 6.55 -1.84
C THR A 234 24.02 5.12 -2.38
N THR A 235 24.29 4.13 -1.53
CA THR A 235 24.12 2.70 -1.84
C THR A 235 22.85 2.16 -1.23
N SER A 236 22.10 1.39 -2.01
CA SER A 236 20.78 0.90 -1.61
C SER A 236 20.83 -0.05 -0.42
N ALA A 237 21.87 -0.89 -0.33
CA ALA A 237 22.11 -1.77 0.80
C ALA A 237 22.49 -1.03 2.10
N ALA A 238 22.87 0.25 2.03
CA ALA A 238 23.11 1.10 3.21
C ALA A 238 21.85 1.87 3.67
N VAL A 239 20.85 2.05 2.80
CA VAL A 239 19.60 2.78 3.10
C VAL A 239 18.46 1.83 3.46
N SER A 240 18.29 0.74 2.74
CA SER A 240 17.27 -0.29 3.01
C SER A 240 17.80 -1.68 2.64
N PRO A 241 18.49 -2.39 3.56
CA PRO A 241 19.02 -3.75 3.33
C PRO A 241 17.90 -4.80 3.35
N THR A 242 16.92 -4.67 2.46
CA THR A 242 15.75 -5.53 2.35
C THR A 242 15.55 -6.04 0.92
N ILE A 243 14.88 -7.18 0.80
CA ILE A 243 14.37 -7.69 -0.48
C ILE A 243 13.28 -6.77 -1.03
N LYS A 244 13.08 -6.81 -2.36
CA LYS A 244 12.22 -5.97 -3.21
C LYS A 244 13.00 -4.83 -3.83
N PHE A 245 13.59 -5.12 -4.98
CA PHE A 245 14.46 -4.24 -5.75
C PHE A 245 13.78 -2.91 -6.15
N LEU A 246 12.47 -2.90 -6.44
CA LEU A 246 11.75 -1.65 -6.71
C LEU A 246 11.72 -0.73 -5.48
N HIS A 247 11.30 -1.26 -4.32
CA HIS A 247 11.23 -0.50 -3.06
C HIS A 247 12.62 -0.01 -2.62
N ARG A 248 13.63 -0.88 -2.73
CA ARG A 248 15.01 -0.53 -2.40
C ARG A 248 15.60 0.51 -3.37
N SER A 249 15.23 0.45 -4.65
CA SER A 249 15.60 1.46 -5.66
C SER A 249 14.94 2.82 -5.40
N THR A 250 13.64 2.86 -5.09
CA THR A 250 12.95 4.14 -4.80
C THR A 250 13.43 4.77 -3.50
N SER A 251 13.71 3.97 -2.46
CA SER A 251 14.30 4.43 -1.21
C SER A 251 15.70 5.05 -1.40
N ALA A 252 16.56 4.40 -2.20
CA ALA A 252 17.89 4.93 -2.55
C ALA A 252 17.82 6.19 -3.43
N CYS A 253 16.85 6.25 -4.37
CA CYS A 253 16.58 7.43 -5.19
C CYS A 253 16.11 8.62 -4.34
N SER A 254 15.19 8.40 -3.40
CA SER A 254 14.69 9.42 -2.48
C SER A 254 15.81 9.99 -1.61
N GLU A 255 16.68 9.13 -1.07
CA GLU A 255 17.83 9.58 -0.28
C GLU A 255 18.82 10.40 -1.13
N ALA A 256 19.15 9.97 -2.36
CA ALA A 256 20.05 10.74 -3.24
C ALA A 256 19.46 12.09 -3.71
N TYR A 257 18.13 12.21 -3.77
CA TYR A 257 17.39 13.43 -4.09
C TYR A 257 17.34 14.41 -2.91
N LEU A 258 17.13 13.90 -1.68
CA LEU A 258 16.85 14.69 -0.48
C LEU A 258 18.08 14.97 0.39
N TYR A 259 19.01 14.03 0.50
CA TYR A 259 20.18 14.16 1.39
C TYR A 259 21.02 15.42 1.12
N PRO A 260 21.30 15.85 -0.13
CA PRO A 260 22.04 17.08 -0.40
C PRO A 260 21.29 18.35 0.05
N VAL A 261 19.95 18.34 -0.02
CA VAL A 261 19.10 19.45 0.48
C VAL A 261 19.17 19.51 2.02
N VAL A 262 19.02 18.36 2.68
CA VAL A 262 19.10 18.25 4.15
C VAL A 262 20.49 18.66 4.65
N ARG A 263 21.58 18.21 4.02
CA ARG A 263 22.95 18.64 4.34
C ARG A 263 23.10 20.16 4.25
N ARG A 264 22.71 20.76 3.11
CA ARG A 264 22.77 22.23 2.92
C ARG A 264 21.96 23.00 3.96
N TYR A 265 20.79 22.49 4.38
CA TYR A 265 19.98 23.11 5.43
C TYR A 265 20.69 23.05 6.81
N VAL A 266 21.21 21.88 7.20
CA VAL A 266 21.96 21.70 8.44
C VAL A 266 23.20 22.60 8.49
N ASP A 267 23.95 22.67 7.39
CA ASP A 267 25.18 23.46 7.33
C ASP A 267 24.93 24.97 7.23
N ALA A 268 23.85 25.40 6.58
CA ALA A 268 23.40 26.80 6.60
C ALA A 268 22.98 27.24 8.01
N PHE A 269 22.20 26.43 8.73
CA PHE A 269 21.84 26.69 10.12
C PHE A 269 23.10 26.78 11.01
N ARG A 270 24.03 25.83 10.87
CA ARG A 270 25.33 25.85 11.57
C ARG A 270 26.16 27.10 11.26
N ALA A 271 26.15 27.56 10.01
CA ALA A 271 26.88 28.76 9.60
C ALA A 271 26.39 30.04 10.29
N GLY A 272 25.15 30.06 10.81
CA GLY A 272 24.61 31.14 11.65
C GLY A 272 25.27 31.28 13.03
N PHE A 273 26.16 30.37 13.43
CA PHE A 273 26.82 30.40 14.74
C PHE A 273 28.31 30.78 14.63
N ARG A 274 28.81 31.49 15.65
CA ARG A 274 30.24 31.64 15.97
C ARG A 274 30.72 30.54 16.90
N VAL A 275 29.85 30.12 17.82
CA VAL A 275 29.99 28.93 18.66
C VAL A 275 28.69 28.16 18.54
N PRO A 276 28.66 26.91 18.03
CA PRO A 276 27.41 26.17 17.91
C PRO A 276 26.82 25.82 19.29
N PRO A 277 25.53 25.45 19.36
CA PRO A 277 24.96 24.79 20.54
C PRO A 277 25.82 23.59 20.95
N ARG A 278 25.87 23.25 22.25
CA ARG A 278 26.61 22.06 22.74
C ARG A 278 26.14 20.76 22.09
N ARG A 279 24.88 20.72 21.68
CA ARG A 279 24.25 19.62 20.96
C ARG A 279 23.19 20.15 20.02
N LEU A 280 23.15 19.60 18.81
CA LEU A 280 22.18 19.91 17.77
C LEU A 280 21.62 18.60 17.22
N ASP A 281 20.33 18.39 17.43
CA ASP A 281 19.58 17.21 16.99
C ASP A 281 18.48 17.61 16.00
N PHE A 282 18.11 16.70 15.11
CA PHE A 282 16.95 16.84 14.24
C PHE A 282 15.95 15.72 14.51
N MET A 283 14.66 16.06 14.47
CA MET A 283 13.57 15.08 14.53
C MET A 283 13.56 14.24 13.26
N CYS A 284 13.26 12.96 13.41
CA CYS A 284 13.20 11.99 12.33
C CYS A 284 11.77 11.46 12.15
N SER A 285 11.50 10.89 10.98
CA SER A 285 10.20 10.30 10.58
C SER A 285 9.69 9.19 11.49
N ASP A 286 10.56 8.61 12.33
CA ASP A 286 10.26 7.57 13.32
C ASP A 286 9.88 8.12 14.73
N GLY A 287 9.84 9.45 14.89
CA GLY A 287 9.65 10.11 16.18
C GLY A 287 10.91 10.12 17.07
N GLY A 288 12.06 9.72 16.53
CA GLY A 288 13.36 9.78 17.16
C GLY A 288 14.12 11.07 16.87
N LEU A 289 15.22 11.26 17.60
CA LEU A 289 16.21 12.30 17.33
C LEU A 289 17.48 11.69 16.73
N ALA A 290 18.00 12.33 15.67
CA ALA A 290 19.32 12.06 15.12
C ALA A 290 20.23 13.29 15.27
N ALA A 291 21.50 13.06 15.62
CA ALA A 291 22.50 14.13 15.66
C ALA A 291 22.69 14.79 14.28
N ALA A 292 22.98 16.09 14.25
CA ALA A 292 23.07 16.90 13.02
C ALA A 292 23.97 16.35 11.90
N ASP A 293 25.07 15.65 12.21
CA ASP A 293 25.96 15.03 11.21
C ASP A 293 25.42 13.73 10.61
N ARG A 294 24.41 13.12 11.25
CA ARG A 294 23.86 11.80 10.89
C ARG A 294 22.54 11.90 10.13
N PHE A 295 21.71 12.90 10.46
CA PHE A 295 20.37 13.15 9.89
C PHE A 295 20.31 13.04 8.35
N ARG A 296 19.41 12.20 7.83
CA ARG A 296 19.33 11.80 6.41
C ARG A 296 18.18 12.42 5.62
N GLY A 297 18.18 12.20 4.30
CA GLY A 297 17.16 12.69 3.39
C GLY A 297 15.80 12.03 3.65
N ASN A 298 15.78 10.70 3.74
CA ASN A 298 14.56 9.94 4.04
C ASN A 298 14.07 10.12 5.49
N GLU A 299 14.99 10.36 6.44
CA GLU A 299 14.66 10.64 7.85
C GLU A 299 13.94 12.00 8.03
N ALA A 300 14.17 12.97 7.14
CA ALA A 300 13.56 14.30 7.20
C ALA A 300 12.09 14.35 6.75
N LEU A 301 11.61 13.33 6.04
CA LEU A 301 10.24 13.26 5.53
C LEU A 301 9.24 13.19 6.70
N LEU A 302 8.27 14.11 6.74
CA LEU A 302 7.25 14.20 7.81
C LEU A 302 7.81 14.38 9.24
N SER A 303 9.05 14.85 9.40
CA SER A 303 9.67 15.00 10.74
C SER A 303 8.92 15.98 11.66
N GLY A 304 8.38 17.08 11.14
CA GLY A 304 7.52 18.01 11.91
C GLY A 304 6.28 17.30 12.49
N PRO A 305 5.40 16.72 11.64
CA PRO A 305 4.27 15.90 12.08
C PRO A 305 4.63 14.75 13.04
N ALA A 306 5.77 14.08 12.86
CA ALA A 306 6.25 13.06 13.80
C ALA A 306 6.48 13.64 15.22
N GLY A 307 6.97 14.88 15.31
CA GLY A 307 7.00 15.65 16.56
C GLY A 307 5.60 15.84 17.16
N GLY A 308 4.59 16.15 16.35
CA GLY A 308 3.18 16.25 16.79
C GLY A 308 2.66 14.95 17.38
N VAL A 309 2.97 13.79 16.77
CA VAL A 309 2.63 12.46 17.29
C VAL A 309 3.30 12.20 18.65
N VAL A 310 4.60 12.52 18.78
CA VAL A 310 5.32 12.41 20.06
C VAL A 310 4.73 13.34 21.13
N GLY A 311 4.26 14.53 20.74
CA GLY A 311 3.55 15.47 21.60
C GLY A 311 2.27 14.85 22.17
N VAL A 312 1.37 14.38 21.30
CA VAL A 312 0.10 13.71 21.68
C VAL A 312 0.35 12.49 22.57
N ALA A 313 1.31 11.64 22.21
CA ALA A 313 1.68 10.45 22.98
C ALA A 313 2.25 10.78 24.37
N ALA A 314 2.92 11.92 24.53
CA ALA A 314 3.53 12.35 25.78
C ALA A 314 2.58 13.14 26.71
N SER A 315 1.60 13.88 26.17
CA SER A 315 0.68 14.71 26.97
C SER A 315 -0.72 14.11 27.17
N CYS A 316 -1.25 13.38 26.19
CA CYS A 316 -2.67 13.02 26.17
C CYS A 316 -2.96 11.54 26.48
N TYR A 317 -1.98 10.65 26.37
CA TYR A 317 -2.13 9.23 26.73
C TYR A 317 -1.80 9.00 28.21
N ASP A 318 -2.68 8.32 28.95
CA ASP A 318 -2.45 7.92 30.35
C ASP A 318 -2.20 6.39 30.43
N PRO A 319 -0.96 5.94 30.75
CA PRO A 319 -0.64 4.52 30.82
C PRO A 319 -1.45 3.69 31.83
N ASP A 320 -2.03 4.31 32.85
CA ASP A 320 -2.85 3.60 33.86
C ASP A 320 -4.32 3.44 33.42
N ASP A 321 -4.78 4.24 32.46
CA ASP A 321 -6.13 4.18 31.87
C ASP A 321 -6.14 3.32 30.59
N GLY A 322 -5.07 3.41 29.80
CA GLY A 322 -4.84 2.56 28.62
C GLY A 322 -5.72 2.87 27.40
N THR A 323 -6.61 3.86 27.46
CA THR A 323 -7.44 4.26 26.31
C THR A 323 -6.56 4.76 25.14
N PRO A 324 -6.66 4.17 23.93
CA PRO A 324 -5.96 4.67 22.76
C PRO A 324 -6.38 6.09 22.39
N VAL A 325 -5.39 6.94 22.09
CA VAL A 325 -5.62 8.32 21.64
C VAL A 325 -5.51 8.45 20.13
N ILE A 326 -6.30 9.37 19.57
CA ILE A 326 -6.18 9.82 18.18
C ILE A 326 -5.63 11.24 18.22
N GLY A 327 -4.47 11.45 17.59
CA GLY A 327 -3.90 12.77 17.36
C GLY A 327 -4.53 13.42 16.13
N PHE A 328 -4.82 14.71 16.22
CA PHE A 328 -5.38 15.51 15.13
C PHE A 328 -4.72 16.89 15.18
N ASP A 329 -3.82 17.15 14.24
CA ASP A 329 -3.16 18.44 14.03
C ASP A 329 -3.72 19.08 12.75
N MET A 330 -3.92 20.39 12.75
CA MET A 330 -4.54 21.12 11.65
C MET A 330 -3.88 22.49 11.47
N GLY A 331 -2.92 22.53 10.55
CA GLY A 331 -2.28 23.76 10.10
C GLY A 331 -3.09 24.51 9.04
N GLY A 332 -2.53 25.60 8.52
CA GLY A 332 -3.13 26.35 7.41
C GLY A 332 -3.02 25.69 6.03
N THR A 333 -2.34 24.53 5.93
CA THR A 333 -2.01 23.85 4.66
C THR A 333 -2.23 22.33 4.68
N SER A 334 -2.20 21.70 5.86
CA SER A 334 -2.36 20.25 6.03
C SER A 334 -3.22 19.93 7.26
N THR A 335 -3.72 18.70 7.31
CA THR A 335 -4.33 18.11 8.50
C THR A 335 -3.70 16.73 8.68
N ASP A 336 -3.01 16.57 9.80
CA ASP A 336 -2.14 15.42 10.08
C ASP A 336 -2.76 14.62 11.23
N VAL A 337 -2.93 13.31 11.01
CA VAL A 337 -3.72 12.42 11.89
C VAL A 337 -2.88 11.23 12.33
N SER A 338 -2.94 10.89 13.61
CA SER A 338 -2.19 9.77 14.20
C SER A 338 -3.01 8.97 15.21
N ARG A 339 -2.51 7.79 15.58
CA ARG A 339 -3.07 6.89 16.60
C ARG A 339 -1.95 6.43 17.52
N TYR A 340 -2.22 6.35 18.82
CA TYR A 340 -1.27 5.81 19.81
C TYR A 340 -2.01 5.04 20.90
N ASP A 341 -1.59 3.81 21.18
CA ASP A 341 -2.19 2.88 22.16
C ASP A 341 -1.18 2.40 23.22
N GLY A 342 -0.18 3.26 23.51
CA GLY A 342 0.92 2.94 24.43
C GLY A 342 2.16 2.38 23.73
N ARG A 343 2.12 2.19 22.41
CA ARG A 343 3.28 1.88 21.56
C ARG A 343 3.23 2.69 20.27
N TYR A 344 4.40 2.92 19.66
CA TYR A 344 4.51 3.47 18.31
C TYR A 344 4.56 2.32 17.30
N ASP A 345 3.59 2.27 16.40
CA ASP A 345 3.54 1.30 15.29
C ASP A 345 4.41 1.78 14.11
N TYR A 346 5.43 1.01 13.77
CA TYR A 346 6.36 1.31 12.67
C TYR A 346 5.92 0.60 11.38
N LEU A 347 5.03 1.24 10.64
CA LEU A 347 4.50 0.76 9.37
C LEU A 347 5.26 1.38 8.19
N THR A 348 5.88 0.54 7.36
CA THR A 348 6.59 0.96 6.14
C THR A 348 5.67 1.21 4.94
N GLU A 349 4.42 0.74 4.99
CA GLU A 349 3.38 0.98 3.99
C GLU A 349 2.02 1.18 4.68
N THR A 350 1.42 2.37 4.56
CA THR A 350 0.01 2.60 4.93
C THR A 350 -0.58 3.78 4.15
N SER A 351 -1.86 3.67 3.76
CA SER A 351 -2.68 4.80 3.30
C SER A 351 -3.80 5.04 4.31
N ILE A 352 -3.71 6.12 5.09
CA ILE A 352 -4.73 6.49 6.07
C ILE A 352 -5.69 7.50 5.41
N HIS A 353 -6.95 7.11 5.25
CA HIS A 353 -7.98 7.98 4.69
C HIS A 353 -8.52 8.93 5.78
N ALA A 354 -8.03 10.17 5.80
CA ALA A 354 -8.13 11.08 6.96
C ALA A 354 -9.47 11.84 7.13
N CYS A 355 -10.38 11.78 6.15
CA CYS A 355 -11.58 12.63 6.11
C CYS A 355 -12.83 11.97 6.74
N ASP A 356 -13.08 12.23 8.05
CA ASP A 356 -14.41 12.31 8.74
C ASP A 356 -14.29 12.27 10.29
N ILE A 357 -13.07 12.26 10.85
CA ILE A 357 -12.76 11.82 12.23
C ILE A 357 -13.40 12.65 13.36
N ALA A 358 -13.71 13.93 13.16
CA ALA A 358 -13.93 14.87 14.26
C ALA A 358 -15.27 14.79 15.04
N ASP A 359 -16.39 14.36 14.43
CA ASP A 359 -17.73 14.55 15.05
C ASP A 359 -18.59 13.27 15.19
N LYS A 360 -18.14 12.13 14.67
CA LYS A 360 -18.98 10.91 14.50
C LYS A 360 -18.50 9.58 15.12
N PRO A 361 -17.24 9.35 15.57
CA PRO A 361 -16.88 8.05 16.14
C PRO A 361 -17.45 7.76 17.56
N GLY A 362 -18.33 8.62 18.08
CA GLY A 362 -18.81 8.53 19.46
C GLY A 362 -17.85 9.14 20.49
N ILE A 363 -16.80 9.84 20.03
CA ILE A 363 -15.83 10.53 20.89
C ILE A 363 -16.56 11.56 21.76
N ARG A 364 -16.67 11.24 23.06
CA ARG A 364 -17.31 12.11 24.05
C ARG A 364 -16.39 13.21 24.57
N ARG A 365 -15.07 13.03 24.46
CA ARG A 365 -14.04 13.83 25.12
C ARG A 365 -12.94 14.21 24.14
N VAL A 366 -12.59 15.49 24.10
CA VAL A 366 -11.45 16.02 23.32
C VAL A 366 -10.45 16.62 24.31
N LEU A 367 -9.16 16.37 24.09
CA LEU A 367 -8.06 16.96 24.85
C LEU A 367 -7.32 17.95 23.95
N ILE A 368 -7.25 19.21 24.36
CA ILE A 368 -6.50 20.26 23.68
C ILE A 368 -5.37 20.68 24.62
N HIS A 369 -4.12 20.48 24.24
CA HIS A 369 -2.97 20.93 25.05
C HIS A 369 -2.86 22.46 25.03
N LYS A 370 -2.33 23.06 26.10
CA LYS A 370 -2.05 24.51 26.17
C LYS A 370 -1.10 25.02 25.08
N TYR A 371 -0.31 24.13 24.49
CA TYR A 371 0.61 24.40 23.38
C TYR A 371 0.18 23.66 22.09
N SER A 372 -1.12 23.43 21.89
CA SER A 372 -1.69 22.83 20.66
C SER A 372 -1.14 23.45 19.37
N SER A 373 -1.09 24.78 19.33
CA SER A 373 -0.54 25.66 18.28
C SER A 373 0.96 25.56 18.04
N LEU A 374 1.66 24.75 18.84
CA LEU A 374 3.10 24.53 18.90
C LEU A 374 3.43 23.04 19.21
N LEU A 375 2.46 22.13 19.05
CA LEU A 375 2.50 20.80 19.70
C LEU A 375 3.66 19.95 19.18
N SER A 376 4.02 20.11 17.91
CA SER A 376 5.20 19.50 17.30
C SER A 376 6.50 19.96 17.95
N ALA A 377 6.69 21.27 18.18
CA ALA A 377 7.84 21.81 18.89
C ALA A 377 7.91 21.32 20.36
N TYR A 378 6.76 21.12 21.01
CA TYR A 378 6.69 20.52 22.35
C TYR A 378 7.02 19.01 22.35
N GLY A 379 6.55 18.25 21.36
CA GLY A 379 6.89 16.82 21.21
C GLY A 379 8.37 16.61 20.87
N ILE A 380 8.96 17.49 20.07
CA ILE A 380 10.41 17.55 19.81
C ILE A 380 11.20 17.75 21.11
N ALA A 381 10.66 18.47 22.10
CA ALA A 381 11.23 18.59 23.44
C ALA A 381 11.11 17.31 24.29
N GLN A 382 10.12 16.43 24.04
CA GLN A 382 9.95 15.14 24.74
C GLN A 382 10.63 13.94 24.07
N ALA A 383 11.02 14.10 22.79
CA ALA A 383 11.65 13.06 21.99
C ALA A 383 12.96 12.54 22.61
N GLU A 384 13.24 11.26 22.35
CA GLU A 384 14.44 10.55 22.79
C GLU A 384 15.40 10.32 21.62
N LEU A 385 16.68 10.06 21.94
CA LEU A 385 17.57 9.45 20.97
C LEU A 385 17.07 8.05 20.67
N GLN A 386 17.07 7.70 19.39
CA GLN A 386 16.70 6.37 18.93
C GLN A 386 17.74 5.87 17.94
N HIS A 387 17.99 4.56 17.98
CA HIS A 387 18.74 3.89 16.93
C HIS A 387 18.27 2.45 16.79
N GLU A 388 18.07 2.01 15.55
CA GLU A 388 17.67 0.65 15.21
C GLU A 388 18.74 -0.02 14.36
N ALA A 389 19.03 -1.28 14.69
CA ALA A 389 19.95 -2.13 13.95
C ALA A 389 19.28 -3.46 13.62
N LEU A 390 19.07 -3.70 12.32
CA LEU A 390 18.53 -4.94 11.77
C LEU A 390 19.64 -5.76 11.07
N GLU A 391 19.46 -7.07 11.05
CA GLU A 391 20.38 -8.03 10.41
C GLU A 391 19.60 -9.22 9.79
N PRO A 392 19.73 -9.49 8.48
CA PRO A 392 19.12 -10.68 7.85
C PRO A 392 19.69 -12.00 8.39
N TYR A 393 18.84 -13.03 8.53
CA TYR A 393 19.19 -14.28 9.23
C TYR A 393 18.70 -15.57 8.52
N GLY A 394 17.50 -15.56 7.92
CA GLY A 394 17.03 -16.59 6.98
C GLY A 394 16.93 -18.06 7.46
N ARG A 395 16.80 -18.36 8.76
CA ARG A 395 16.79 -19.77 9.27
C ARG A 395 15.47 -20.18 9.92
N ARG A 396 15.17 -21.49 9.88
CA ARG A 396 14.01 -22.10 10.55
C ARG A 396 14.22 -22.27 12.06
N LEU A 397 13.15 -22.14 12.84
CA LEU A 397 13.07 -22.38 14.29
C LEU A 397 12.78 -23.86 14.67
N GLY A 398 12.98 -24.79 13.73
CA GLY A 398 12.58 -26.20 13.85
C GLY A 398 13.47 -27.09 14.74
N ALA A 399 13.73 -28.31 14.29
CA ALA A 399 14.31 -29.41 15.09
C ALA A 399 15.66 -29.16 15.79
N ASP A 400 16.38 -28.08 15.47
CA ASP A 400 17.65 -27.66 16.11
C ASP A 400 17.52 -26.27 16.79
N ALA A 401 16.33 -25.98 17.34
CA ALA A 401 15.95 -24.70 17.93
C ALA A 401 16.94 -24.19 18.98
N ALA A 402 17.53 -25.08 19.80
CA ALA A 402 18.49 -24.70 20.83
C ALA A 402 19.79 -24.09 20.23
N ALA A 403 20.33 -24.70 19.17
CA ALA A 403 21.50 -24.17 18.47
C ALA A 403 21.18 -22.88 17.69
N ALA A 404 19.99 -22.84 17.06
CA ALA A 404 19.50 -21.64 16.38
C ALA A 404 19.35 -20.46 17.36
N MET A 405 18.73 -20.67 18.52
CA MET A 405 18.52 -19.63 19.55
C MET A 405 19.83 -19.19 20.22
N ALA A 406 20.80 -20.09 20.43
CA ALA A 406 22.12 -19.72 20.93
C ALA A 406 22.86 -18.77 19.97
N HIS A 407 22.79 -19.03 18.65
CA HIS A 407 23.37 -18.15 17.63
C HIS A 407 22.59 -16.82 17.51
N ILE A 408 21.25 -16.85 17.56
CA ILE A 408 20.41 -15.63 17.61
C ILE A 408 20.78 -14.75 18.81
N ALA A 409 20.95 -15.33 20.00
CA ALA A 409 21.34 -14.59 21.20
C ALA A 409 22.71 -13.89 21.05
N ALA A 410 23.67 -14.54 20.36
CA ALA A 410 24.97 -13.93 20.06
C ALA A 410 24.85 -12.75 19.09
N ARG A 411 24.01 -12.84 18.05
CA ARG A 411 23.75 -11.73 17.12
C ARG A 411 22.96 -10.59 17.77
N LEU A 412 21.95 -10.89 18.59
CA LEU A 412 21.25 -9.91 19.43
C LEU A 412 22.24 -9.15 20.34
N ALA A 413 23.17 -9.85 21.00
CA ALA A 413 24.18 -9.20 21.84
C ALA A 413 25.13 -8.28 21.03
N ALA A 414 25.55 -8.69 19.83
CA ALA A 414 26.37 -7.87 18.95
C ALA A 414 25.63 -6.63 18.43
N LEU A 415 24.36 -6.79 18.03
CA LEU A 415 23.48 -5.67 17.63
C LEU A 415 23.23 -4.71 18.79
N LYS A 416 22.96 -5.23 19.99
CA LYS A 416 22.79 -4.44 21.22
C LYS A 416 24.04 -3.64 21.59
N ALA A 417 25.23 -4.24 21.43
CA ALA A 417 26.49 -3.52 21.59
C ALA A 417 26.66 -2.39 20.55
N ARG A 418 26.35 -2.65 19.27
CA ARG A 418 26.36 -1.64 18.19
C ARG A 418 25.40 -0.48 18.47
N VAL A 419 24.14 -0.78 18.78
CA VAL A 419 23.09 0.20 19.10
C VAL A 419 23.45 1.02 20.33
N GLY A 420 23.94 0.37 21.39
CA GLY A 420 24.37 1.07 22.61
C GLY A 420 25.59 1.96 22.39
N ALA A 421 26.56 1.54 21.58
CA ALA A 421 27.72 2.38 21.23
C ALA A 421 27.29 3.60 20.41
N GLU A 422 26.36 3.40 19.47
CA GLU A 422 25.81 4.45 18.62
C GLU A 422 25.00 5.49 19.41
N LEU A 423 24.09 5.06 20.30
CA LEU A 423 23.34 5.97 21.19
C LEU A 423 24.25 6.77 22.13
N ARG A 424 25.29 6.14 22.71
CA ARG A 424 26.31 6.86 23.50
C ARG A 424 27.08 7.88 22.64
N ALA A 425 27.40 7.54 21.39
CA ALA A 425 28.08 8.45 20.45
C ALA A 425 27.20 9.64 20.01
N GLN A 426 25.87 9.52 20.10
CA GLN A 426 24.93 10.65 19.94
C GLN A 426 24.63 11.38 21.27
N GLY A 427 25.22 10.95 22.40
CA GLY A 427 25.11 11.61 23.69
C GLY A 427 23.90 11.17 24.54
N ALA A 428 23.49 9.90 24.44
CA ALA A 428 22.56 9.29 25.40
C ALA A 428 23.22 9.01 26.75
N GLU A 429 22.50 9.23 27.86
CA GLU A 429 22.98 8.87 29.20
C GLU A 429 22.98 7.33 29.37
N GLU A 430 24.09 6.73 29.77
CA GLU A 430 24.23 5.26 29.81
C GLU A 430 23.18 4.56 30.71
N ALA A 431 22.82 5.17 31.83
CA ALA A 431 21.77 4.69 32.74
C ALA A 431 20.34 4.82 32.18
N SER A 432 20.17 5.50 31.04
CA SER A 432 18.87 5.72 30.38
C SER A 432 18.63 4.77 29.19
N VAL A 433 19.64 4.05 28.72
CA VAL A 433 19.53 3.29 27.47
C VAL A 433 18.70 2.02 27.67
N VAL A 434 17.50 2.02 27.12
CA VAL A 434 16.60 0.86 27.07
C VAL A 434 16.71 0.20 25.70
N PHE A 435 16.59 -1.13 25.66
CA PHE A 435 16.66 -1.90 24.42
C PHE A 435 15.42 -2.78 24.25
N ASP A 436 14.80 -2.69 23.07
CA ASP A 436 13.85 -3.68 22.56
C ASP A 436 14.62 -4.70 21.70
N GLU A 437 14.45 -5.98 22.04
CA GLU A 437 15.01 -7.12 21.32
C GLU A 437 13.85 -7.83 20.61
N SER A 438 13.91 -7.94 19.29
CA SER A 438 12.82 -8.51 18.49
C SER A 438 13.33 -9.39 17.34
N LEU A 439 12.53 -10.39 16.98
CA LEU A 439 12.75 -11.24 15.81
C LEU A 439 11.67 -10.96 14.76
N VAL A 440 12.06 -10.90 13.50
CA VAL A 440 11.13 -10.78 12.37
C VAL A 440 10.82 -12.19 11.88
N LEU A 441 9.62 -12.66 12.20
CA LEU A 441 9.19 -14.05 12.06
C LEU A 441 8.12 -14.20 10.98
N ARG A 442 8.14 -15.31 10.26
CA ARG A 442 7.15 -15.70 9.24
C ARG A 442 6.98 -17.21 9.20
N TYR A 443 5.85 -17.70 8.70
CA TYR A 443 5.73 -19.12 8.34
C TYR A 443 6.57 -19.43 7.08
N PHE A 444 7.20 -20.60 7.02
CA PHE A 444 8.04 -21.01 5.89
C PHE A 444 7.22 -21.03 4.59
N GLY A 445 7.76 -20.44 3.52
CA GLY A 445 7.04 -20.29 2.25
C GLY A 445 5.84 -19.33 2.32
N THR A 446 5.82 -18.41 3.28
CA THR A 446 4.99 -17.19 3.27
C THR A 446 5.90 -15.98 3.42
N ASP A 447 5.47 -14.83 2.91
CA ASP A 447 6.25 -13.58 2.97
C ASP A 447 5.75 -12.66 4.11
N THR A 448 5.02 -13.20 5.09
CA THR A 448 4.29 -12.42 6.11
C THR A 448 5.12 -12.30 7.37
N ASN A 449 5.94 -11.25 7.39
CA ASN A 449 6.77 -10.86 8.52
C ASN A 449 5.93 -10.23 9.64
N LEU A 450 6.01 -10.80 10.84
CA LEU A 450 5.58 -10.17 12.10
C LEU A 450 6.81 -9.90 12.97
N THR A 451 6.93 -8.69 13.49
CA THR A 451 7.99 -8.34 14.45
C THR A 451 7.56 -8.76 15.84
N ILE A 452 8.15 -9.84 16.36
CA ILE A 452 7.85 -10.39 17.68
C ILE A 452 8.91 -9.91 18.66
N ALA A 453 8.51 -9.00 19.56
CA ALA A 453 9.32 -8.56 20.70
C ALA A 453 9.56 -9.72 21.67
N ARG A 454 10.72 -9.71 22.34
CA ARG A 454 11.18 -10.77 23.23
C ARG A 454 10.12 -11.17 24.29
N PRO A 455 9.57 -12.39 24.22
CA PRO A 455 8.60 -12.87 25.21
C PRO A 455 9.29 -13.23 26.53
N ALA A 456 8.52 -13.27 27.62
CA ALA A 456 9.04 -13.39 28.98
C ALA A 456 9.61 -14.78 29.32
N ASP A 457 9.08 -15.82 28.68
CA ASP A 457 9.56 -17.21 28.71
C ASP A 457 10.69 -17.50 27.69
N GLY A 458 10.80 -16.66 26.66
CA GLY A 458 11.71 -16.84 25.52
C GLY A 458 11.11 -17.64 24.35
N ASP A 459 9.84 -18.04 24.40
CA ASP A 459 9.18 -18.79 23.32
C ASP A 459 8.65 -17.84 22.22
N TYR A 460 9.56 -17.50 21.32
CA TYR A 460 9.26 -16.73 20.12
C TYR A 460 8.29 -17.43 19.15
N ALA A 461 8.14 -18.77 19.21
CA ALA A 461 7.20 -19.50 18.35
C ALA A 461 5.77 -19.33 18.87
N ALA A 462 5.52 -19.61 20.15
CA ALA A 462 4.22 -19.39 20.78
C ALA A 462 3.78 -17.92 20.71
N ALA A 463 4.71 -16.98 20.92
CA ALA A 463 4.45 -15.54 20.78
C ALA A 463 4.13 -15.13 19.33
N PHE A 464 4.76 -15.75 18.33
CA PHE A 464 4.42 -15.56 16.92
C PHE A 464 3.03 -16.09 16.60
N GLU A 465 2.69 -17.30 17.01
CA GLU A 465 1.39 -17.92 16.72
C GLU A 465 0.24 -17.17 17.40
N ALA A 466 0.40 -16.75 18.66
CA ALA A 466 -0.59 -15.92 19.35
C ALA A 466 -0.78 -14.55 18.68
N THR A 467 0.31 -13.95 18.18
CA THR A 467 0.23 -12.68 17.42
C THR A 467 -0.43 -12.89 16.07
N HIS A 468 -0.09 -13.95 15.33
CA HIS A 468 -0.70 -14.29 14.04
C HIS A 468 -2.21 -14.56 14.20
N LEU A 469 -2.61 -15.29 15.24
CA LEU A 469 -4.02 -15.51 15.59
C LEU A 469 -4.76 -14.21 15.91
N ARG A 470 -4.12 -13.28 16.63
CA ARG A 470 -4.71 -11.95 16.93
C ARG A 470 -4.84 -11.05 15.69
N GLU A 471 -3.80 -11.00 14.86
CA GLU A 471 -3.76 -10.15 13.66
C GLU A 471 -4.68 -10.65 12.54
N PHE A 472 -4.87 -11.98 12.45
CA PHE A 472 -5.42 -12.63 11.25
C PHE A 472 -6.53 -13.64 11.52
N ALA A 473 -6.89 -13.91 12.78
CA ALA A 473 -7.92 -14.86 13.20
C ALA A 473 -7.68 -16.35 12.84
N PHE A 474 -6.45 -16.74 12.46
CA PHE A 474 -6.04 -18.15 12.34
C PHE A 474 -4.52 -18.33 12.53
N SER A 475 -4.06 -19.58 12.60
CA SER A 475 -2.64 -19.99 12.62
C SER A 475 -2.37 -21.08 11.56
N MET A 476 -1.12 -21.29 11.14
CA MET A 476 -0.75 -22.29 10.13
C MET A 476 0.10 -23.43 10.71
N GLN A 477 -0.15 -24.66 10.30
CA GLN A 477 0.73 -25.80 10.63
C GLN A 477 1.94 -25.85 9.68
N ARG A 478 2.92 -24.95 9.86
CA ARG A 478 4.16 -24.87 9.07
C ARG A 478 5.35 -24.44 9.94
N ASP A 479 6.56 -24.83 9.55
CA ASP A 479 7.81 -24.33 10.16
C ASP A 479 7.82 -22.80 10.25
N ILE A 480 8.34 -22.23 11.34
CA ILE A 480 8.57 -20.78 11.47
C ILE A 480 10.00 -20.46 11.01
N VAL A 481 10.17 -19.34 10.31
CA VAL A 481 11.44 -18.78 9.82
C VAL A 481 11.71 -17.45 10.52
N VAL A 482 12.95 -17.27 10.99
CA VAL A 482 13.52 -15.98 11.40
C VAL A 482 14.13 -15.34 10.15
N GLU A 483 13.43 -14.37 9.55
CA GLU A 483 13.95 -13.68 8.35
C GLU A 483 15.05 -12.69 8.74
N SER A 484 14.88 -11.95 9.84
CA SER A 484 15.89 -11.05 10.39
C SER A 484 15.81 -10.90 11.92
N ILE A 485 16.93 -10.46 12.50
CA ILE A 485 17.09 -10.12 13.92
C ILE A 485 17.12 -8.59 14.03
N LYS A 486 16.40 -8.04 15.01
CA LYS A 486 16.24 -6.59 15.20
C LYS A 486 16.54 -6.22 16.65
N VAL A 487 17.35 -5.17 16.84
CA VAL A 487 17.51 -4.50 18.12
C VAL A 487 17.28 -3.01 17.92
N ARG A 488 16.36 -2.45 18.69
CA ARG A 488 16.14 -1.00 18.78
C ARG A 488 16.52 -0.53 20.17
N GLY A 489 17.18 0.61 20.25
CA GLY A 489 17.49 1.25 21.53
C GLY A 489 16.89 2.65 21.58
N THR A 490 16.41 3.03 22.75
CA THR A 490 16.04 4.41 23.09
C THR A 490 16.93 4.92 24.22
N GLY A 491 17.19 6.22 24.26
CA GLY A 491 17.99 6.83 25.32
C GLY A 491 17.57 8.26 25.62
N SER A 492 17.63 8.64 26.90
CA SER A 492 17.37 10.02 27.30
C SER A 492 18.46 10.96 26.79
N ALA A 493 18.06 12.20 26.57
CA ALA A 493 18.83 13.22 25.86
C ALA A 493 18.66 14.59 26.57
N GLY A 494 18.79 14.57 27.90
CA GLY A 494 18.36 15.62 28.81
C GLY A 494 16.99 15.33 29.46
N ALA A 495 16.61 16.17 30.43
CA ALA A 495 15.42 15.95 31.26
C ALA A 495 14.10 16.19 30.49
N ARG A 496 13.25 15.16 30.44
CA ARG A 496 11.84 15.21 30.01
C ARG A 496 11.00 16.15 30.88
N ILE A 497 9.94 16.70 30.31
CA ILE A 497 8.89 17.40 31.04
C ILE A 497 7.83 16.36 31.41
N ARG A 498 7.57 16.18 32.72
CA ARG A 498 6.48 15.34 33.21
C ARG A 498 5.31 16.24 33.59
N GLU A 499 4.21 16.11 32.88
CA GLU A 499 2.95 16.77 33.20
C GLU A 499 2.00 15.81 33.94
N ALA A 500 0.96 16.35 34.57
CA ALA A 500 -0.09 15.55 35.17
C ALA A 500 -1.07 15.06 34.09
N SER A 501 -1.58 13.82 34.24
CA SER A 501 -2.66 13.31 33.39
C SER A 501 -3.90 14.18 33.52
N ALA A 502 -4.40 14.68 32.39
CA ALA A 502 -5.64 15.45 32.32
C ALA A 502 -6.85 14.68 32.87
N LEU A 503 -6.86 13.35 32.74
CA LEU A 503 -7.92 12.49 33.25
C LEU A 503 -7.90 12.41 34.78
N LYS A 504 -6.70 12.27 35.37
CA LYS A 504 -6.50 12.24 36.83
C LYS A 504 -6.76 13.63 37.45
N GLU A 505 -6.37 14.71 36.78
CA GLU A 505 -6.68 16.08 37.23
C GLU A 505 -8.19 16.37 37.18
N LEU A 506 -8.87 15.96 36.09
CA LEU A 506 -10.33 16.07 35.99
C LEU A 506 -11.05 15.30 37.11
N ALA A 507 -10.55 14.11 37.47
CA ALA A 507 -11.14 13.27 38.52
C ALA A 507 -10.87 13.77 39.94
N ALA A 508 -9.75 14.48 40.18
CA ALA A 508 -9.36 14.99 41.49
C ALA A 508 -9.87 16.41 41.80
N GLY A 509 -10.26 17.19 40.78
CA GLY A 509 -10.65 18.59 40.92
C GLY A 509 -12.08 18.82 41.42
N ALA A 510 -12.25 19.79 42.33
CA ALA A 510 -13.56 20.39 42.62
C ALA A 510 -13.83 21.50 41.58
N HIS A 511 -14.69 21.21 40.61
CA HIS A 511 -14.92 22.07 39.45
C HIS A 511 -15.88 23.23 39.73
N VAL A 512 -15.52 24.44 39.29
CA VAL A 512 -16.27 25.69 39.55
C VAL A 512 -16.76 26.30 38.24
N GLN A 513 -17.97 26.84 38.22
CA GLN A 513 -18.51 27.54 37.04
C GLN A 513 -17.72 28.83 36.76
N ALA A 514 -17.46 29.11 35.48
CA ALA A 514 -16.75 30.32 35.07
C ALA A 514 -17.47 31.63 35.50
N PRO A 515 -16.72 32.71 35.78
CA PRO A 515 -17.28 34.05 35.86
C PRO A 515 -17.85 34.49 34.50
N ALA A 516 -18.66 35.54 34.48
CA ALA A 516 -19.14 36.13 33.23
C ALA A 516 -17.96 36.58 32.34
N PRO A 517 -18.06 36.43 31.00
CA PRO A 517 -17.01 36.87 30.09
C PRO A 517 -16.89 38.40 30.10
N GLY A 518 -15.67 38.91 29.94
CA GLY A 518 -15.42 40.36 29.89
C GLY A 518 -15.68 41.00 28.52
N GLU A 519 -15.88 40.18 27.50
CA GLU A 519 -16.01 40.54 26.09
C GLU A 519 -16.93 39.51 25.41
N THR A 520 -17.74 39.93 24.43
CA THR A 520 -18.57 39.03 23.62
C THR A 520 -18.38 39.30 22.13
N GLN A 521 -18.57 38.27 21.32
CA GLN A 521 -18.38 38.30 19.87
C GLN A 521 -19.55 37.59 19.19
N ALA A 522 -20.12 38.22 18.16
CA ALA A 522 -21.13 37.58 17.34
C ALA A 522 -20.51 36.44 16.51
N VAL A 523 -21.03 35.22 16.67
CA VAL A 523 -20.62 34.01 15.95
C VAL A 523 -21.84 33.37 15.27
N TYR A 524 -21.69 32.89 14.04
CA TYR A 524 -22.77 32.22 13.31
C TYR A 524 -22.71 30.70 13.55
N ILE A 525 -23.77 30.13 14.11
CA ILE A 525 -23.85 28.71 14.52
C ILE A 525 -25.26 28.19 14.19
N ASP A 526 -25.36 27.01 13.57
CA ASP A 526 -26.60 26.30 13.28
C ASP A 526 -27.69 27.15 12.57
N GLY A 527 -27.27 28.05 11.68
CA GLY A 527 -28.16 28.92 10.90
C GLY A 527 -28.52 30.27 11.54
N ALA A 528 -28.06 30.55 12.77
CA ALA A 528 -28.35 31.78 13.51
C ALA A 528 -27.08 32.48 14.01
N TRP A 529 -27.17 33.78 14.31
CA TRP A 529 -26.13 34.52 15.02
C TRP A 529 -26.33 34.41 16.54
N HIS A 530 -25.25 34.12 17.26
CA HIS A 530 -25.22 33.99 18.72
C HIS A 530 -24.14 34.92 19.28
N ASP A 531 -24.51 35.73 20.27
CA ASP A 531 -23.52 36.55 20.98
C ASP A 531 -22.74 35.66 21.96
N THR A 532 -21.46 35.44 21.68
CA THR A 532 -20.65 34.36 22.23
C THR A 532 -19.60 34.92 23.18
N GLY A 533 -19.53 34.37 24.40
CA GLY A 533 -18.60 34.83 25.43
C GLY A 533 -17.14 34.56 25.07
N VAL A 534 -16.29 35.60 25.17
CA VAL A 534 -14.85 35.53 24.93
C VAL A 534 -14.10 35.46 26.27
N TYR A 535 -13.22 34.48 26.39
CA TYR A 535 -12.37 34.25 27.56
C TYR A 535 -10.90 34.21 27.13
N ARG A 536 -10.02 34.92 27.83
CA ARG A 536 -8.57 34.80 27.63
C ARG A 536 -8.01 33.75 28.59
N LEU A 537 -7.37 32.70 28.06
CA LEU A 537 -6.95 31.53 28.84
C LEU A 537 -6.03 31.90 30.00
N ASP A 538 -5.08 32.82 29.80
CA ASP A 538 -4.18 33.37 30.83
C ASP A 538 -4.92 33.98 32.04
N GLY A 539 -6.18 34.41 31.86
CA GLY A 539 -7.02 35.03 32.88
C GLY A 539 -8.06 34.11 33.51
N VAL A 540 -8.18 32.85 33.08
CA VAL A 540 -9.16 31.89 33.63
C VAL A 540 -8.49 30.96 34.66
N PRO A 541 -8.98 30.89 35.91
CA PRO A 541 -8.44 29.97 36.91
C PRO A 541 -8.55 28.49 36.51
N LYS A 542 -7.61 27.67 36.99
CA LYS A 542 -7.63 26.21 36.83
C LYS A 542 -8.77 25.59 37.65
N GLY A 543 -9.39 24.51 37.16
CA GLY A 543 -10.60 23.90 37.71
C GLY A 543 -11.91 24.59 37.29
N VAL A 544 -11.87 25.52 36.33
CA VAL A 544 -13.05 26.24 35.85
C VAL A 544 -13.75 25.51 34.70
N VAL A 545 -15.08 25.56 34.68
CA VAL A 545 -15.95 25.00 33.63
C VAL A 545 -16.63 26.13 32.84
N ILE A 546 -16.50 26.09 31.52
CA ILE A 546 -17.12 27.02 30.57
C ILE A 546 -18.08 26.22 29.65
N PRO A 547 -19.40 26.46 29.69
CA PRO A 547 -20.34 25.86 28.74
C PRO A 547 -20.27 26.58 27.38
N GLY A 548 -20.49 25.84 26.28
CA GLY A 548 -20.66 26.46 24.95
C GLY A 548 -22.05 27.12 24.77
N PRO A 549 -22.20 28.09 23.84
CA PRO A 549 -21.16 28.63 22.96
C PRO A 549 -20.17 29.53 23.70
N ALA A 550 -18.86 29.31 23.48
CA ALA A 550 -17.80 30.16 24.01
C ALA A 550 -16.57 30.17 23.10
N LEU A 551 -15.77 31.24 23.17
CA LEU A 551 -14.46 31.36 22.54
C LEU A 551 -13.38 31.48 23.63
N LEU A 552 -12.39 30.60 23.61
CA LEU A 552 -11.21 30.65 24.49
C LEU A 552 -10.01 31.07 23.64
N ILE A 553 -9.30 32.12 24.02
CA ILE A 553 -8.24 32.73 23.22
C ILE A 553 -6.95 32.83 24.04
N ASP A 554 -5.81 32.54 23.43
CA ASP A 554 -4.48 32.93 23.93
C ASP A 554 -3.67 33.64 22.84
N GLN A 555 -2.36 33.79 23.02
CA GLN A 555 -1.48 34.49 22.07
C GLN A 555 -1.23 33.71 20.76
N THR A 556 -1.69 32.46 20.67
CA THR A 556 -1.29 31.49 19.63
C THR A 556 -2.45 30.67 19.04
N GLN A 557 -3.57 30.51 19.76
CA GLN A 557 -4.74 29.72 19.33
C GLN A 557 -6.08 30.39 19.70
N THR A 558 -7.15 29.87 19.11
CA THR A 558 -8.55 30.16 19.49
C THR A 558 -9.33 28.85 19.48
N ILE A 559 -9.87 28.47 20.64
CA ILE A 559 -10.69 27.27 20.84
C ILE A 559 -12.16 27.68 20.85
N PHE A 560 -12.95 27.17 19.91
CA PHE A 560 -14.40 27.32 19.93
C PHE A 560 -15.07 26.15 20.68
N VAL A 561 -15.84 26.47 21.71
CA VAL A 561 -16.63 25.51 22.48
C VAL A 561 -18.05 25.50 21.94
N SER A 562 -18.42 24.45 21.18
CA SER A 562 -19.76 24.28 20.60
C SER A 562 -20.87 24.25 21.68
N PRO A 563 -22.11 24.71 21.39
CA PRO A 563 -23.29 24.60 22.27
C PRO A 563 -23.66 23.18 22.76
N THR A 564 -23.00 22.14 22.26
CA THR A 564 -23.16 20.74 22.70
C THR A 564 -22.04 20.26 23.64
N PHE A 565 -21.08 21.12 23.98
CA PHE A 565 -19.91 20.81 24.81
C PHE A 565 -19.77 21.76 26.01
N ARG A 566 -18.99 21.30 26.99
CA ARG A 566 -18.41 22.11 28.07
C ARG A 566 -16.90 21.95 28.06
N ALA A 567 -16.17 23.03 28.30
CA ALA A 567 -14.73 23.05 28.46
C ALA A 567 -14.34 23.06 29.94
N TYR A 568 -13.35 22.26 30.31
CA TYR A 568 -12.69 22.24 31.60
C TYR A 568 -11.26 22.79 31.46
N ILE A 569 -10.89 23.77 32.27
CA ILE A 569 -9.56 24.39 32.25
C ILE A 569 -8.66 23.69 33.29
N LEU A 570 -7.69 22.90 32.82
CA LEU A 570 -6.78 22.09 33.63
C LEU A 570 -5.36 22.68 33.63
N SER A 571 -4.39 22.00 34.27
CA SER A 571 -3.03 22.51 34.48
C SER A 571 -2.23 22.74 33.19
N SER A 572 -2.44 21.87 32.20
CA SER A 572 -1.81 21.92 30.86
C SER A 572 -2.77 21.61 29.70
N HIS A 573 -4.06 21.42 29.96
CA HIS A 573 -5.04 21.00 28.97
C HIS A 573 -6.35 21.78 29.10
N VAL A 574 -7.02 22.03 27.97
CA VAL A 574 -8.46 22.31 27.90
C VAL A 574 -9.13 21.02 27.48
N LEU A 575 -10.03 20.49 28.32
CA LEU A 575 -10.74 19.25 28.07
C LEU A 575 -12.20 19.57 27.71
N LEU A 576 -12.63 19.19 26.50
CA LEU A 576 -14.01 19.35 26.06
C LEU A 576 -14.78 18.04 26.31
N ASP A 577 -15.97 18.10 26.93
CA ASP A 577 -16.85 16.95 27.19
C ASP A 577 -18.26 17.19 26.61
N LYS A 578 -18.77 16.22 25.83
CA LYS A 578 -20.02 16.33 25.07
C LYS A 578 -21.24 16.16 25.99
N ILE A 579 -22.08 17.19 26.07
CA ILE A 579 -23.26 17.24 26.93
C ILE A 579 -24.34 16.34 26.35
N SER A 580 -24.70 15.27 27.06
CA SER A 580 -25.80 14.38 26.66
C SER A 580 -27.14 15.10 26.78
N ARG A 581 -27.72 15.53 25.65
CA ARG A 581 -29.15 15.90 25.60
C ARG A 581 -30.00 14.64 25.61
N PRO A 582 -31.18 14.62 26.27
CA PRO A 582 -32.22 13.64 25.99
C PRO A 582 -32.61 13.73 24.52
N SER A 583 -32.92 12.59 23.89
CA SER A 583 -33.44 12.57 22.52
C SER A 583 -34.77 13.33 22.46
N PRO A 584 -35.03 14.19 21.46
CA PRO A 584 -36.28 14.93 21.36
C PRO A 584 -37.46 13.96 21.17
N SER A 585 -38.40 13.98 22.11
CA SER A 585 -39.64 13.20 22.02
C SER A 585 -40.50 13.69 20.84
N PRO A 586 -41.08 12.80 20.02
CA PRO A 586 -41.79 13.18 18.80
C PRO A 586 -43.16 13.80 19.09
N ALA A 587 -43.19 15.11 19.35
CA ALA A 587 -44.43 15.86 19.57
C ALA A 587 -44.38 17.30 19.02
N LEU A 588 -45.52 17.72 18.47
CA LEU A 588 -45.95 19.10 18.21
C LEU A 588 -45.27 19.90 17.07
N THR A 589 -45.66 19.57 15.82
CA THR A 589 -45.63 20.51 14.67
C THR A 589 -47.05 20.85 14.20
N THR A 590 -47.87 21.42 15.08
CA THR A 590 -49.16 22.02 14.71
C THR A 590 -48.95 23.45 14.18
N ALA A 591 -48.74 23.59 12.87
CA ALA A 591 -48.68 24.89 12.19
C ALA A 591 -49.52 24.86 10.91
N THR A 592 -50.57 25.68 10.86
CA THR A 592 -51.59 25.65 9.80
C THR A 592 -51.18 26.51 8.60
N THR A 593 -51.13 25.94 7.40
CA THR A 593 -51.14 26.68 6.12
C THR A 593 -52.09 26.03 5.12
N THR A 594 -52.73 26.86 4.29
CA THR A 594 -53.85 26.49 3.42
C THR A 594 -53.44 25.69 2.17
N PRO A 595 -54.26 24.73 1.71
CA PRO A 595 -53.93 23.92 0.53
C PRO A 595 -54.24 24.65 -0.78
N THR A 596 -53.26 24.73 -1.67
CA THR A 596 -53.45 25.11 -3.08
C THR A 596 -53.60 23.82 -3.92
N PRO A 597 -54.74 23.57 -4.60
CA PRO A 597 -54.97 22.31 -5.31
C PRO A 597 -54.34 22.32 -6.70
N GLY A 598 -53.39 21.40 -6.98
CA GLY A 598 -52.94 21.20 -8.37
C GLY A 598 -51.56 20.58 -8.63
N LEU A 599 -51.21 19.45 -8.00
CA LEU A 599 -50.17 18.49 -8.44
C LEU A 599 -50.33 17.20 -7.61
N PRO A 600 -50.07 15.98 -8.17
CA PRO A 600 -50.13 14.75 -7.39
C PRO A 600 -48.91 14.65 -6.48
N SER A 601 -49.13 14.69 -5.17
CA SER A 601 -48.06 14.52 -4.18
C SER A 601 -47.63 13.06 -4.10
N SER A 602 -46.47 12.73 -4.67
CA SER A 602 -45.68 11.62 -4.16
C SER A 602 -45.32 11.92 -2.70
N SER A 603 -45.66 11.03 -1.77
CA SER A 603 -45.14 11.09 -0.41
C SER A 603 -43.61 11.11 -0.44
N PRO A 604 -42.93 11.96 0.34
CA PRO A 604 -41.49 11.83 0.53
C PRO A 604 -41.17 10.44 1.08
N ASP A 605 -40.16 9.78 0.51
CA ASP A 605 -39.48 8.67 1.19
C ASP A 605 -39.04 9.13 2.59
N PRO A 606 -38.98 8.24 3.61
CA PRO A 606 -38.48 8.62 4.93
C PRO A 606 -37.06 9.14 4.77
N ALA A 607 -36.87 10.44 5.02
CA ALA A 607 -35.74 11.20 4.51
C ALA A 607 -34.41 10.57 4.93
N VAL A 608 -33.70 10.01 3.95
CA VAL A 608 -32.36 9.44 4.15
C VAL A 608 -31.44 10.57 4.57
N ASP A 609 -31.08 10.60 5.85
CA ASP A 609 -30.16 11.59 6.40
C ASP A 609 -28.82 11.51 5.64
N PRO A 610 -28.38 12.59 4.95
CA PRO A 610 -27.12 12.58 4.23
C PRO A 610 -25.91 12.40 5.15
N ILE A 611 -26.03 12.79 6.43
CA ILE A 611 -24.97 12.65 7.44
C ILE A 611 -24.80 11.17 7.80
N GLN A 612 -25.90 10.46 8.08
CA GLN A 612 -25.93 9.01 8.28
C GLN A 612 -25.53 8.23 7.00
N LEU A 613 -26.05 8.60 5.83
CA LEU A 613 -25.74 7.95 4.55
C LEU A 613 -24.22 7.97 4.27
N SER A 614 -23.58 9.13 4.45
CA SER A 614 -22.12 9.25 4.30
C SER A 614 -21.37 8.35 5.28
N VAL A 615 -21.78 8.28 6.56
CA VAL A 615 -21.15 7.41 7.56
C VAL A 615 -21.22 5.95 7.16
N PHE A 616 -22.40 5.46 6.78
CA PHE A 616 -22.57 4.05 6.43
C PHE A 616 -21.87 3.70 5.12
N ALA A 617 -21.87 4.60 4.12
CA ALA A 617 -21.10 4.42 2.88
C ALA A 617 -19.59 4.28 3.15
N HIS A 618 -18.99 5.21 3.91
CA HIS A 618 -17.57 5.16 4.25
C HIS A 618 -17.22 3.97 5.15
N ARG A 619 -18.07 3.63 6.13
CA ARG A 619 -17.88 2.43 6.99
C ARG A 619 -17.92 1.14 6.17
N PHE A 620 -18.88 0.97 5.26
CA PHE A 620 -18.96 -0.24 4.44
C PHE A 620 -17.79 -0.33 3.44
N MET A 621 -17.28 0.79 2.93
CA MET A 621 -16.04 0.79 2.13
C MET A 621 -14.83 0.38 2.98
N ALA A 622 -14.63 1.02 4.14
CA ALA A 622 -13.51 0.74 5.02
C ALA A 622 -13.49 -0.72 5.52
N ILE A 623 -14.66 -1.33 5.78
CA ILE A 623 -14.76 -2.76 6.12
C ILE A 623 -14.30 -3.63 4.93
N ALA A 624 -14.71 -3.30 3.70
CA ALA A 624 -14.28 -4.04 2.51
C ALA A 624 -12.76 -3.90 2.27
N GLU A 625 -12.20 -2.71 2.47
CA GLU A 625 -10.76 -2.43 2.35
C GLU A 625 -9.94 -3.14 3.45
N GLN A 626 -10.45 -3.19 4.69
CA GLN A 626 -9.85 -3.97 5.77
C GLN A 626 -9.90 -5.48 5.50
N MET A 627 -11.03 -6.02 5.01
CA MET A 627 -11.12 -7.41 4.55
C MET A 627 -10.05 -7.71 3.47
N GLY A 628 -9.89 -6.79 2.50
CA GLY A 628 -8.90 -6.92 1.44
C GLY A 628 -7.46 -6.89 1.95
N THR A 629 -7.17 -5.96 2.87
CA THR A 629 -5.85 -5.81 3.51
C THR A 629 -5.49 -7.05 4.33
N THR A 630 -6.43 -7.61 5.08
CA THR A 630 -6.24 -8.86 5.83
C THR A 630 -6.05 -10.05 4.89
N LEU A 631 -6.82 -10.16 3.80
CA LEU A 631 -6.63 -11.22 2.79
C LEU A 631 -5.26 -11.11 2.10
N GLN A 632 -4.79 -9.90 1.81
CA GLN A 632 -3.45 -9.66 1.27
C GLN A 632 -2.35 -10.05 2.26
N ARG A 633 -2.42 -9.57 3.52
CA ARG A 633 -1.43 -9.87 4.58
C ARG A 633 -1.34 -11.38 4.88
N THR A 634 -2.44 -12.12 4.76
CA THR A 634 -2.51 -13.54 5.13
C THR A 634 -2.18 -14.52 3.99
N SER A 635 -2.32 -14.11 2.73
CA SER A 635 -2.18 -15.04 1.61
C SER A 635 -0.73 -15.44 1.30
N ILE A 636 -0.53 -16.73 1.03
CA ILE A 636 0.73 -17.32 0.57
C ILE A 636 0.90 -17.22 -0.96
N SER A 637 -0.21 -16.94 -1.67
CA SER A 637 -0.26 -16.81 -3.13
C SER A 637 0.31 -15.46 -3.56
N THR A 638 1.34 -15.49 -4.41
CA THR A 638 1.91 -14.26 -5.02
C THR A 638 0.85 -13.47 -5.79
N SER A 639 -0.12 -14.14 -6.43
CA SER A 639 -1.23 -13.49 -7.12
C SER A 639 -2.08 -12.63 -6.17
N ILE A 640 -2.43 -13.14 -5.00
CA ILE A 640 -3.25 -12.38 -4.05
C ILE A 640 -2.40 -11.34 -3.30
N LYS A 641 -1.25 -11.74 -2.75
CA LYS A 641 -0.46 -10.90 -1.85
C LYS A 641 0.38 -9.84 -2.54
N GLU A 642 1.12 -10.22 -3.57
CA GLU A 642 2.05 -9.32 -4.28
C GLU A 642 1.38 -8.66 -5.48
N ARG A 643 0.56 -9.41 -6.25
CA ARG A 643 -0.12 -8.90 -7.46
C ARG A 643 -1.49 -8.27 -7.20
N LEU A 644 -2.06 -8.36 -5.99
CA LEU A 644 -3.41 -7.85 -5.64
C LEU A 644 -4.57 -8.40 -6.50
N ASP A 645 -4.44 -9.64 -6.98
CA ASP A 645 -5.39 -10.31 -7.87
C ASP A 645 -6.56 -10.92 -7.05
N PHE A 646 -7.30 -10.05 -6.37
CA PHE A 646 -8.45 -10.38 -5.51
C PHE A 646 -9.44 -9.19 -5.40
N SER A 647 -10.62 -9.40 -4.81
CA SER A 647 -11.51 -8.32 -4.34
C SER A 647 -12.39 -8.77 -3.18
N CYS A 648 -12.72 -7.83 -2.29
CA CYS A 648 -13.53 -8.05 -1.09
C CYS A 648 -14.73 -7.08 -1.10
N ALA A 649 -15.92 -7.59 -0.79
CA ALA A 649 -17.16 -6.84 -1.00
C ALA A 649 -18.29 -7.20 -0.02
N ILE A 650 -19.22 -6.26 0.15
CA ILE A 650 -20.42 -6.35 1.00
C ILE A 650 -21.67 -6.28 0.13
N PHE A 651 -22.67 -7.11 0.42
CA PHE A 651 -23.88 -7.29 -0.39
C PHE A 651 -25.14 -7.28 0.48
N SER A 652 -26.26 -6.79 -0.06
CA SER A 652 -27.58 -6.78 0.61
C SER A 652 -28.06 -8.18 1.03
N PRO A 653 -29.12 -8.31 1.85
CA PRO A 653 -29.83 -9.57 2.08
C PRO A 653 -30.22 -10.33 0.80
N SER A 654 -30.42 -9.59 -0.30
CA SER A 654 -30.76 -10.10 -1.64
C SER A 654 -29.55 -10.28 -2.57
N GLY A 655 -28.32 -10.18 -2.06
CA GLY A 655 -27.08 -10.39 -2.80
C GLY A 655 -26.68 -9.27 -3.78
N LYS A 656 -27.32 -8.08 -3.72
CA LYS A 656 -26.97 -6.90 -4.53
C LYS A 656 -25.71 -6.23 -3.96
N LEU A 657 -24.80 -5.74 -4.81
CA LEU A 657 -23.55 -5.12 -4.35
C LEU A 657 -23.83 -3.80 -3.61
N VAL A 658 -23.21 -3.61 -2.44
CA VAL A 658 -23.32 -2.39 -1.62
C VAL A 658 -21.99 -1.62 -1.57
N ALA A 659 -20.88 -2.32 -1.30
CA ALA A 659 -19.52 -1.76 -1.27
C ALA A 659 -18.50 -2.80 -1.76
N ASN A 660 -17.38 -2.36 -2.34
CA ASN A 660 -16.35 -3.23 -2.90
C ASN A 660 -14.97 -2.56 -2.83
N ALA A 661 -13.97 -3.23 -2.25
CA ALA A 661 -12.60 -2.75 -2.21
C ALA A 661 -12.02 -2.69 -3.63
N PRO A 662 -11.68 -1.50 -4.16
CA PRO A 662 -11.46 -1.30 -5.58
C PRO A 662 -10.05 -1.74 -6.01
N HIS A 663 -9.84 -3.05 -6.17
CA HIS A 663 -8.57 -3.63 -6.62
C HIS A 663 -8.64 -4.08 -8.10
N ILE A 664 -9.61 -4.93 -8.46
CA ILE A 664 -9.74 -5.53 -9.80
C ILE A 664 -11.12 -5.19 -10.40
N PRO A 665 -11.22 -4.28 -11.39
CA PRO A 665 -12.52 -3.79 -11.89
C PRO A 665 -13.48 -4.86 -12.42
N ILE A 666 -12.99 -5.99 -12.91
CA ILE A 666 -13.86 -7.03 -13.50
C ILE A 666 -14.62 -7.86 -12.45
N HIS A 667 -14.26 -7.75 -11.17
CA HIS A 667 -15.00 -8.38 -10.07
C HIS A 667 -16.29 -7.64 -9.70
N LEU A 668 -16.40 -6.34 -10.02
CA LEU A 668 -17.51 -5.46 -9.60
C LEU A 668 -18.89 -6.03 -9.98
N GLY A 669 -19.13 -6.31 -11.27
CA GLY A 669 -20.41 -6.88 -11.71
C GLY A 669 -20.51 -8.39 -11.49
N SER A 670 -19.39 -9.11 -11.64
CA SER A 670 -19.40 -10.57 -11.64
C SER A 670 -19.58 -11.21 -10.26
N MET A 671 -19.02 -10.62 -9.19
CA MET A 671 -19.26 -11.12 -7.83
C MET A 671 -20.74 -11.02 -7.44
N GLN A 672 -21.45 -9.95 -7.83
CA GLN A 672 -22.88 -9.81 -7.52
C GLN A 672 -23.71 -10.97 -8.06
N PHE A 673 -23.50 -11.36 -9.32
CA PHE A 673 -24.21 -12.50 -9.91
C PHE A 673 -23.92 -13.81 -9.17
N ALA A 674 -22.72 -13.97 -8.60
CA ALA A 674 -22.40 -15.12 -7.76
C ALA A 674 -23.16 -15.10 -6.43
N ILE A 675 -23.18 -13.97 -5.70
CA ILE A 675 -23.90 -13.89 -4.42
C ILE A 675 -25.40 -14.08 -4.62
N GLN A 676 -25.98 -13.47 -5.64
CA GLN A 676 -27.39 -13.66 -6.00
C GLN A 676 -27.71 -15.12 -6.41
N ALA A 677 -26.77 -15.85 -7.02
CA ALA A 677 -26.94 -17.26 -7.35
C ALA A 677 -26.86 -18.15 -6.10
N GLN A 678 -25.92 -17.88 -5.19
CA GLN A 678 -25.85 -18.60 -3.91
C GLN A 678 -27.07 -18.32 -3.03
N HIS A 679 -27.47 -17.05 -2.89
CA HIS A 679 -28.67 -16.66 -2.13
C HIS A 679 -29.92 -17.42 -2.58
N ARG A 680 -30.22 -17.47 -3.89
CA ARG A 680 -31.36 -18.25 -4.43
C ARG A 680 -31.23 -19.76 -4.25
N LEU A 681 -30.02 -20.32 -4.25
CA LEU A 681 -29.82 -21.75 -3.99
C LEU A 681 -30.01 -22.10 -2.50
N TRP A 682 -29.58 -21.20 -1.61
CA TRP A 682 -29.46 -21.44 -0.18
C TRP A 682 -30.51 -20.72 0.69
N GLU A 683 -31.50 -20.09 0.08
CA GLU A 683 -32.65 -19.46 0.74
C GLU A 683 -33.31 -20.43 1.74
N GLY A 684 -33.42 -20.01 3.00
CA GLY A 684 -33.96 -20.81 4.11
C GLY A 684 -33.09 -21.99 4.58
N LYS A 685 -31.84 -22.12 4.13
CA LYS A 685 -30.97 -23.30 4.40
C LYS A 685 -29.64 -22.99 5.12
N LEU A 686 -29.34 -21.71 5.35
CA LEU A 686 -28.11 -21.26 6.01
C LEU A 686 -28.38 -20.96 7.48
N GLN A 687 -27.34 -21.14 8.29
CA GLN A 687 -27.29 -20.86 9.72
C GLN A 687 -26.02 -20.02 10.03
N PRO A 688 -25.91 -19.37 11.20
CA PRO A 688 -24.71 -18.66 11.61
C PRO A 688 -23.45 -19.53 11.52
N GLY A 689 -22.35 -18.94 11.03
CA GLY A 689 -21.07 -19.64 10.89
C GLY A 689 -20.97 -20.63 9.72
N ASP A 690 -21.99 -20.77 8.88
CA ASP A 690 -21.84 -21.44 7.58
C ASP A 690 -21.05 -20.54 6.59
N VAL A 691 -20.20 -21.13 5.74
CA VAL A 691 -19.47 -20.42 4.67
C VAL A 691 -19.49 -21.24 3.38
N LEU A 692 -19.70 -20.58 2.24
CA LEU A 692 -19.82 -21.18 0.92
C LEU A 692 -18.62 -20.85 0.01
N LEU A 693 -18.42 -21.67 -1.03
CA LEU A 693 -17.41 -21.53 -2.08
C LEU A 693 -18.06 -21.69 -3.46
N THR A 694 -17.70 -20.84 -4.43
CA THR A 694 -18.14 -20.92 -5.83
C THR A 694 -17.13 -20.30 -6.80
N ASN A 695 -17.01 -20.84 -8.01
CA ASN A 695 -16.23 -20.27 -9.13
C ASN A 695 -16.86 -20.51 -10.52
N HIS A 696 -17.99 -21.22 -10.62
CA HIS A 696 -18.57 -21.65 -11.89
C HIS A 696 -19.04 -20.45 -12.74
N PRO A 697 -18.72 -20.37 -14.06
CA PRO A 697 -19.02 -19.19 -14.88
C PRO A 697 -20.51 -18.85 -15.01
N GLN A 698 -21.38 -19.86 -15.16
CA GLN A 698 -22.84 -19.66 -15.14
C GLN A 698 -23.39 -19.12 -13.80
N TRP A 699 -22.57 -19.14 -12.73
CA TRP A 699 -22.89 -18.69 -11.38
C TRP A 699 -22.04 -17.47 -10.99
N GLY A 700 -21.74 -16.58 -11.95
CA GLY A 700 -20.99 -15.33 -11.71
C GLY A 700 -19.46 -15.48 -11.61
N GLY A 701 -18.92 -16.67 -11.92
CA GLY A 701 -17.48 -16.86 -12.10
C GLY A 701 -16.91 -16.06 -13.28
N THR A 702 -15.72 -15.49 -13.11
CA THR A 702 -14.96 -14.75 -14.13
C THR A 702 -14.11 -15.70 -14.98
N HIS A 703 -13.29 -16.52 -14.32
CA HIS A 703 -12.74 -17.78 -14.79
C HIS A 703 -12.51 -18.69 -13.57
N LEU A 704 -12.36 -20.01 -13.77
CA LEU A 704 -12.28 -20.97 -12.67
C LEU A 704 -11.21 -20.66 -11.58
N PRO A 705 -10.05 -20.03 -11.88
CA PRO A 705 -9.10 -19.58 -10.87
C PRO A 705 -9.64 -18.66 -9.76
N ASP A 706 -10.77 -17.99 -10.01
CA ASP A 706 -11.26 -16.91 -9.15
C ASP A 706 -12.24 -17.47 -8.12
N LEU A 707 -11.68 -18.16 -7.13
CA LEU A 707 -12.44 -18.78 -6.06
C LEU A 707 -13.13 -17.70 -5.21
N THR A 708 -14.47 -17.74 -5.19
CA THR A 708 -15.31 -16.81 -4.42
C THR A 708 -15.80 -17.49 -3.15
N VAL A 709 -15.32 -17.03 -2.00
CA VAL A 709 -15.80 -17.41 -0.67
C VAL A 709 -16.92 -16.45 -0.27
N VAL A 710 -18.04 -16.98 0.25
CA VAL A 710 -19.25 -16.22 0.58
C VAL A 710 -19.70 -16.56 2.01
N THR A 711 -19.81 -15.54 2.85
CA THR A 711 -20.22 -15.66 4.25
C THR A 711 -21.51 -14.86 4.50
N PRO A 712 -22.65 -15.50 4.83
CA PRO A 712 -23.84 -14.82 5.34
C PRO A 712 -23.58 -14.22 6.73
N VAL A 713 -24.10 -13.03 6.98
CA VAL A 713 -24.08 -12.38 8.30
C VAL A 713 -25.52 -12.28 8.81
N PHE A 714 -25.75 -12.79 10.01
CA PHE A 714 -27.08 -12.89 10.64
C PHE A 714 -27.30 -11.83 11.71
N VAL A 715 -28.56 -11.50 11.95
CA VAL A 715 -29.03 -10.72 13.12
C VAL A 715 -30.28 -11.38 13.72
N ASP A 716 -30.51 -11.18 15.01
CA ASP A 716 -31.77 -11.50 15.67
C ASP A 716 -32.90 -10.63 15.08
N SER A 717 -34.06 -11.22 14.75
CA SER A 717 -35.17 -10.48 14.12
C SER A 717 -35.97 -9.60 15.08
N ASP A 718 -35.86 -9.84 16.39
CA ASP A 718 -36.70 -9.22 17.41
C ASP A 718 -35.92 -8.20 18.26
N PRO A 719 -36.47 -6.99 18.52
CA PRO A 719 -35.85 -6.06 19.46
C PRO A 719 -35.93 -6.62 20.90
N PRO A 720 -34.94 -6.35 21.76
CA PRO A 720 -34.93 -6.86 23.13
C PRO A 720 -36.14 -6.33 23.92
N SER A 721 -37.05 -7.23 24.27
CA SER A 721 -38.18 -6.95 25.17
C SER A 721 -37.65 -6.45 26.52
N PRO A 722 -38.06 -5.26 27.02
CA PRO A 722 -37.70 -4.81 28.36
C PRO A 722 -38.41 -5.57 29.49
N THR A 723 -39.30 -6.52 29.16
CA THR A 723 -40.26 -7.12 30.10
C THR A 723 -40.41 -8.64 29.89
N SER A 724 -39.32 -9.38 30.09
CA SER A 724 -39.33 -10.82 30.35
C SER A 724 -38.03 -11.18 31.08
N GLY A 725 -38.13 -11.58 32.35
CA GLY A 725 -37.00 -11.92 33.21
C GLY A 725 -36.73 -13.42 33.25
N ASP A 726 -37.14 -14.12 32.19
CA ASP A 726 -37.25 -15.57 32.12
C ASP A 726 -36.21 -16.14 31.15
N GLU A 727 -35.52 -17.21 31.57
CA GLU A 727 -34.49 -17.90 30.79
C GLU A 727 -35.13 -18.85 29.76
N ASP A 728 -35.88 -18.29 28.81
CA ASP A 728 -36.56 -19.06 27.77
C ASP A 728 -35.56 -19.46 26.66
N ASP A 729 -35.03 -20.68 26.74
CA ASP A 729 -33.96 -21.27 25.92
C ASP A 729 -34.41 -21.61 24.47
N ALA A 730 -35.33 -20.80 23.93
CA ALA A 730 -35.88 -20.94 22.59
C ALA A 730 -34.97 -20.28 21.55
N PRO A 731 -34.60 -20.97 20.45
CA PRO A 731 -33.72 -20.40 19.43
C PRO A 731 -34.40 -19.21 18.74
N ARG A 732 -33.86 -18.01 18.99
CA ARG A 732 -34.31 -16.77 18.36
C ARG A 732 -34.28 -16.89 16.84
N ARG A 733 -35.28 -16.31 16.19
CA ARG A 733 -35.35 -16.31 14.73
C ARG A 733 -34.30 -15.33 14.20
N GLN A 734 -33.33 -15.86 13.44
CA GLN A 734 -32.23 -15.09 12.89
C GLN A 734 -32.34 -14.98 11.38
N GLU A 735 -32.19 -13.77 10.84
CA GLU A 735 -32.28 -13.48 9.41
C GLU A 735 -30.97 -12.90 8.87
N ILE A 736 -30.73 -13.08 7.57
CA ILE A 736 -29.48 -12.63 6.92
C ILE A 736 -29.56 -11.11 6.68
N ALA A 737 -28.77 -10.35 7.44
CA ALA A 737 -28.69 -8.89 7.32
C ALA A 737 -27.86 -8.44 6.12
N PHE A 738 -26.83 -9.20 5.74
CA PHE A 738 -26.00 -8.97 4.56
C PHE A 738 -25.14 -10.22 4.26
N TYR A 739 -24.48 -10.23 3.11
CA TYR A 739 -23.38 -11.14 2.84
C TYR A 739 -22.07 -10.36 2.76
N VAL A 740 -20.97 -10.97 3.19
CA VAL A 740 -19.63 -10.56 2.82
C VAL A 740 -19.02 -11.63 1.91
N ALA A 741 -18.23 -11.22 0.92
CA ALA A 741 -17.55 -12.16 0.04
C ALA A 741 -16.16 -11.70 -0.36
N SER A 742 -15.27 -12.67 -0.54
CA SER A 742 -13.88 -12.49 -0.96
C SER A 742 -13.62 -13.39 -2.18
N ARG A 743 -13.18 -12.79 -3.28
CA ARG A 743 -12.74 -13.49 -4.49
C ARG A 743 -11.24 -13.35 -4.65
N GLY A 744 -10.50 -14.45 -4.80
CA GLY A 744 -9.05 -14.43 -5.00
C GLY A 744 -8.61 -15.33 -6.15
N HIS A 745 -7.53 -14.95 -6.85
CA HIS A 745 -7.00 -15.70 -7.99
C HIS A 745 -5.98 -16.78 -7.58
N HIS A 746 -6.23 -18.03 -7.98
CA HIS A 746 -5.37 -19.19 -7.71
C HIS A 746 -4.56 -19.59 -8.96
N THR A 747 -3.22 -19.62 -8.83
CA THR A 747 -2.28 -19.91 -9.95
C THR A 747 -2.40 -21.32 -10.52
N ASP A 748 -2.94 -22.25 -9.73
CA ASP A 748 -3.30 -23.61 -10.09
C ASP A 748 -4.53 -24.06 -9.28
N ILE A 749 -5.38 -24.85 -9.91
CA ILE A 749 -6.63 -25.44 -9.40
C ILE A 749 -6.83 -26.88 -9.93
N GLY A 750 -5.76 -27.57 -10.34
CA GLY A 750 -5.79 -28.95 -10.85
C GLY A 750 -6.19 -29.08 -12.32
N GLY A 751 -5.79 -28.11 -13.15
CA GLY A 751 -6.05 -28.12 -14.60
C GLY A 751 -5.12 -29.03 -15.41
N LYS A 752 -5.33 -29.10 -16.72
CA LYS A 752 -4.54 -29.91 -17.68
C LYS A 752 -3.08 -29.45 -17.87
N GLY A 753 -2.63 -28.42 -17.16
CA GLY A 753 -1.26 -27.92 -17.24
C GLY A 753 -0.83 -27.18 -15.99
N ILE A 754 0.39 -26.64 -16.02
CA ILE A 754 1.11 -26.15 -14.84
C ILE A 754 0.57 -24.81 -14.30
N THR A 755 -0.13 -24.04 -15.13
CA THR A 755 -0.72 -22.73 -14.77
C THR A 755 -2.18 -22.72 -15.18
N SER A 756 -3.10 -22.22 -14.36
CA SER A 756 -4.53 -22.22 -14.68
C SER A 756 -4.92 -21.52 -16.01
N MET A 757 -4.08 -20.59 -16.49
CA MET A 757 -4.30 -19.82 -17.72
C MET A 757 -3.80 -20.57 -18.96
N MET A 758 -4.42 -21.71 -19.28
CA MET A 758 -3.91 -22.66 -20.29
C MET A 758 -4.16 -22.25 -21.75
N PRO A 759 -3.11 -22.05 -22.58
CA PRO A 759 -3.25 -21.63 -23.99
C PRO A 759 -4.03 -22.60 -24.90
N GLU A 760 -4.09 -23.88 -24.55
CA GLU A 760 -4.61 -24.96 -25.40
C GLU A 760 -6.00 -25.49 -24.99
N SER A 761 -6.57 -25.03 -23.86
CA SER A 761 -7.87 -25.51 -23.36
C SER A 761 -9.01 -25.21 -24.34
N ARG A 762 -9.91 -26.20 -24.49
CA ARG A 762 -11.07 -26.20 -25.39
C ARG A 762 -12.36 -26.41 -24.62
N GLU A 763 -12.34 -27.30 -23.62
CA GLU A 763 -13.46 -27.55 -22.73
C GLU A 763 -13.20 -27.06 -21.30
N LEU A 764 -14.26 -26.60 -20.62
CA LEU A 764 -14.21 -26.02 -19.27
C LEU A 764 -13.63 -27.00 -18.23
N TRP A 765 -13.77 -28.31 -18.43
CA TRP A 765 -13.21 -29.31 -17.52
C TRP A 765 -11.68 -29.41 -17.62
N GLU A 766 -11.06 -28.98 -18.72
CA GLU A 766 -9.59 -28.97 -18.87
C GLU A 766 -8.91 -27.87 -18.02
N GLU A 767 -9.70 -26.93 -17.48
CA GLU A 767 -9.23 -25.77 -16.71
C GLU A 767 -9.18 -26.03 -15.19
N GLY A 768 -9.62 -27.20 -14.71
CA GLY A 768 -9.47 -27.65 -13.32
C GLY A 768 -10.76 -27.62 -12.49
N LEU A 769 -10.63 -27.34 -11.18
CA LEU A 769 -11.73 -27.37 -10.22
C LEU A 769 -12.89 -26.44 -10.62
N ASN A 770 -14.10 -27.00 -10.70
CA ASN A 770 -15.32 -26.27 -11.05
C ASN A 770 -16.43 -26.50 -10.00
N VAL A 771 -16.80 -25.43 -9.29
CA VAL A 771 -17.69 -25.40 -8.13
C VAL A 771 -18.87 -24.46 -8.39
N PRO A 772 -20.08 -24.99 -8.69
CA PRO A 772 -21.30 -24.20 -8.68
C PRO A 772 -21.62 -23.69 -7.28
N SER A 773 -21.50 -24.56 -6.27
CA SER A 773 -21.69 -24.27 -4.85
C SER A 773 -21.10 -25.41 -4.01
N LEU A 774 -20.34 -25.10 -2.98
CA LEU A 774 -19.88 -26.01 -1.93
C LEU A 774 -19.96 -25.30 -0.57
N LYS A 775 -20.48 -25.96 0.48
CA LYS A 775 -20.32 -25.47 1.86
C LYS A 775 -18.96 -25.94 2.38
N ILE A 776 -18.14 -24.99 2.86
CA ILE A 776 -16.75 -25.21 3.28
C ILE A 776 -16.52 -24.98 4.77
N VAL A 777 -17.41 -24.24 5.44
CA VAL A 777 -17.51 -24.16 6.90
C VAL A 777 -18.96 -24.43 7.27
N SER A 778 -19.22 -25.16 8.35
CA SER A 778 -20.56 -25.34 8.90
C SER A 778 -20.57 -25.02 10.38
N ALA A 779 -21.41 -24.08 10.81
CA ALA A 779 -21.47 -23.59 12.21
C ALA A 779 -20.08 -23.27 12.81
N GLY A 780 -19.20 -22.61 12.04
CA GLY A 780 -17.84 -22.24 12.45
C GLY A 780 -16.78 -23.34 12.28
N VAL A 781 -17.16 -24.60 12.00
CA VAL A 781 -16.21 -25.71 11.81
C VAL A 781 -15.83 -25.84 10.33
N PHE A 782 -14.54 -25.73 10.01
CA PHE A 782 -14.02 -25.91 8.65
C PHE A 782 -14.11 -27.38 8.21
N LEU A 783 -14.66 -27.62 7.02
CA LEU A 783 -14.95 -28.95 6.48
C LEU A 783 -13.79 -29.44 5.59
N GLU A 784 -12.60 -29.56 6.17
CA GLU A 784 -11.35 -29.84 5.43
C GLU A 784 -11.46 -31.06 4.51
N ASP A 785 -11.92 -32.21 5.02
CA ASP A 785 -12.16 -33.44 4.23
C ASP A 785 -13.08 -33.20 3.02
N ALA A 786 -14.11 -32.36 3.18
CA ALA A 786 -15.07 -32.07 2.11
C ALA A 786 -14.47 -31.15 1.02
N VAL A 787 -13.58 -30.24 1.42
CA VAL A 787 -12.81 -29.38 0.52
C VAL A 787 -11.73 -30.18 -0.20
N VAL A 788 -10.90 -30.95 0.52
CA VAL A 788 -9.88 -31.84 -0.05
C VAL A 788 -10.52 -32.80 -1.04
N ALA A 789 -11.58 -33.51 -0.65
CA ALA A 789 -12.30 -34.39 -1.55
C ALA A 789 -12.92 -33.65 -2.76
N ALA A 790 -13.24 -32.35 -2.67
CA ALA A 790 -13.71 -31.57 -3.83
C ALA A 790 -12.59 -31.33 -4.85
N PHE A 791 -11.38 -30.99 -4.38
CA PHE A 791 -10.18 -30.91 -5.23
C PHE A 791 -9.77 -32.28 -5.78
N GLU A 792 -9.80 -33.35 -4.98
CA GLU A 792 -9.45 -34.71 -5.42
C GLU A 792 -10.45 -35.28 -6.44
N ARG A 793 -11.76 -35.04 -6.26
CA ARG A 793 -12.79 -35.41 -7.26
C ARG A 793 -12.49 -34.77 -8.61
N ALA A 794 -11.89 -33.59 -8.66
CA ALA A 794 -11.49 -32.98 -9.93
C ALA A 794 -10.47 -33.81 -10.73
N GLY A 795 -9.82 -34.84 -10.18
CA GLY A 795 -8.82 -35.68 -10.88
C GLY A 795 -9.31 -37.00 -11.51
N ALA A 796 -10.63 -37.27 -11.58
CA ALA A 796 -11.15 -38.65 -11.63
C ALA A 796 -11.96 -39.14 -12.88
N PHE A 797 -12.21 -38.35 -13.95
CA PHE A 797 -12.40 -38.94 -15.30
C PHE A 797 -11.00 -39.26 -15.88
N PRO A 798 -10.89 -39.83 -17.09
CA PRO A 798 -9.66 -39.77 -17.88
C PRO A 798 -9.34 -38.31 -18.34
N GLY A 799 -9.03 -37.41 -17.39
CA GLY A 799 -8.89 -35.97 -17.62
C GLY A 799 -9.05 -35.11 -16.37
N CYS A 800 -10.28 -34.67 -16.04
CA CYS A 800 -10.70 -34.04 -14.76
C CYS A 800 -12.08 -34.61 -14.30
N SER A 801 -12.90 -34.06 -13.36
CA SER A 801 -14.34 -34.47 -13.14
C SER A 801 -15.15 -33.49 -12.24
N THR A 802 -16.47 -33.56 -11.91
CA THR A 802 -17.64 -34.49 -12.14
C THR A 802 -18.97 -33.65 -12.25
N SER A 803 -20.18 -34.11 -11.84
CA SER A 803 -21.21 -34.82 -12.65
C SER A 803 -22.59 -34.86 -11.93
N ARG A 804 -23.81 -34.81 -12.51
CA ARG A 804 -24.40 -34.46 -13.84
C ARG A 804 -25.96 -34.39 -13.70
N ARG A 805 -26.64 -33.24 -13.92
CA ARG A 805 -28.12 -33.09 -14.17
C ARG A 805 -28.39 -31.80 -14.98
N LEU A 806 -29.54 -31.70 -15.69
CA LEU A 806 -29.70 -30.78 -16.84
C LEU A 806 -31.13 -30.23 -17.13
N ALA A 807 -32.03 -30.10 -16.15
CA ALA A 807 -33.46 -29.84 -16.42
C ALA A 807 -33.95 -28.39 -16.21
N ASP A 808 -33.50 -27.70 -15.16
CA ASP A 808 -34.29 -26.62 -14.56
C ASP A 808 -33.68 -25.22 -14.77
N ASN A 809 -33.97 -24.55 -15.90
CA ASN A 809 -33.57 -23.15 -16.16
C ASN A 809 -34.52 -22.42 -17.13
N CYS A 810 -35.57 -21.76 -16.62
CA CYS A 810 -36.47 -20.90 -17.42
C CYS A 810 -37.21 -19.85 -16.55
N ALA A 811 -36.79 -18.58 -16.60
CA ALA A 811 -37.59 -17.37 -16.26
C ALA A 811 -36.82 -16.10 -16.71
N ARG A 812 -37.51 -14.98 -17.00
CA ARG A 812 -36.86 -13.76 -17.54
C ARG A 812 -37.64 -12.45 -17.25
N ALA A 813 -36.88 -11.38 -17.02
CA ALA A 813 -37.20 -9.94 -17.19
C ALA A 813 -38.23 -9.24 -16.27
N LEU A 814 -37.92 -7.96 -15.98
CA LEU A 814 -38.84 -6.82 -16.13
C LEU A 814 -38.03 -5.49 -16.27
N VAL A 815 -38.70 -4.35 -16.39
CA VAL A 815 -38.28 -3.15 -17.18
C VAL A 815 -38.21 -1.87 -16.31
N SER A 816 -37.28 -0.92 -16.51
CA SER A 816 -37.53 0.32 -17.31
C SER A 816 -36.35 1.31 -17.39
N ALA A 817 -36.37 2.12 -18.46
CA ALA A 817 -35.53 3.32 -18.74
C ALA A 817 -34.00 3.13 -18.77
N PHE A 818 -33.43 2.96 -19.97
CA PHE A 818 -32.09 2.39 -20.16
C PHE A 818 -31.25 3.01 -21.28
N LEU A 819 -29.92 3.12 -21.09
CA LEU A 819 -28.94 3.06 -22.19
C LEU A 819 -28.92 1.64 -22.77
N TRP A 820 -28.84 1.49 -24.10
CA TRP A 820 -28.84 0.18 -24.76
C TRP A 820 -27.44 -0.22 -25.22
N TYR A 821 -26.96 -1.38 -24.77
CA TYR A 821 -25.76 -2.05 -25.28
C TYR A 821 -26.16 -3.33 -26.01
N ASP A 822 -26.16 -3.29 -27.34
CA ASP A 822 -26.59 -4.41 -28.18
C ASP A 822 -25.39 -5.14 -28.80
N PHE A 823 -25.10 -6.34 -28.29
CA PHE A 823 -24.04 -7.23 -28.77
C PHE A 823 -24.57 -8.34 -29.69
N SER A 824 -25.75 -8.16 -30.32
CA SER A 824 -26.37 -9.17 -31.21
C SER A 824 -25.50 -9.58 -32.39
N GLY A 825 -24.62 -8.70 -32.88
CA GLY A 825 -23.62 -9.01 -33.91
C GLY A 825 -22.42 -9.84 -33.44
N SER A 826 -22.38 -10.29 -32.18
CA SER A 826 -21.27 -11.10 -31.65
C SER A 826 -21.15 -12.46 -32.34
N GLY A 827 -19.94 -12.84 -32.71
CA GLY A 827 -19.65 -14.15 -33.28
C GLY A 827 -20.00 -15.32 -32.32
N PRO A 828 -20.21 -16.53 -32.86
CA PRO A 828 -20.52 -17.72 -32.06
C PRO A 828 -19.36 -18.06 -31.10
N GLN A 829 -19.69 -18.80 -30.04
CA GLN A 829 -18.68 -19.33 -29.12
C GLN A 829 -17.64 -20.19 -29.85
N THR A 830 -16.39 -20.11 -29.40
CA THR A 830 -15.23 -20.72 -30.03
C THR A 830 -14.83 -22.02 -29.33
N TRP A 831 -14.27 -22.98 -30.09
CA TRP A 831 -13.70 -24.22 -29.54
C TRP A 831 -12.26 -24.00 -29.07
N GLY A 832 -12.13 -23.23 -27.99
CA GLY A 832 -10.86 -22.76 -27.41
C GLY A 832 -11.12 -21.83 -26.22
N ASN A 833 -10.06 -21.33 -25.59
CA ASN A 833 -10.13 -20.57 -24.34
C ASN A 833 -10.64 -19.11 -24.41
N TYR A 834 -10.90 -18.56 -25.60
CA TYR A 834 -11.16 -17.12 -25.78
C TYR A 834 -12.61 -16.68 -25.44
N ASN A 835 -13.43 -17.58 -24.89
CA ASN A 835 -14.82 -17.26 -24.58
C ASN A 835 -14.95 -16.47 -23.27
N CYS A 836 -15.97 -15.63 -23.21
CA CYS A 836 -16.17 -14.65 -22.15
C CYS A 836 -17.56 -14.85 -21.51
N PRO A 837 -17.66 -15.19 -20.22
CA PRO A 837 -18.93 -15.22 -19.51
C PRO A 837 -19.67 -13.87 -19.56
N VAL A 838 -21.00 -13.88 -19.68
CA VAL A 838 -21.82 -12.65 -19.81
C VAL A 838 -21.67 -11.69 -18.63
N ALA A 839 -21.38 -12.20 -17.42
CA ALA A 839 -21.06 -11.40 -16.24
C ALA A 839 -19.82 -10.49 -16.42
N ILE A 840 -18.85 -10.91 -17.24
CA ILE A 840 -17.69 -10.09 -17.62
C ILE A 840 -18.11 -9.00 -18.62
N CYS A 841 -19.02 -9.29 -19.56
CA CYS A 841 -19.57 -8.28 -20.47
C CYS A 841 -20.31 -7.16 -19.69
N HIS A 842 -21.10 -7.52 -18.67
CA HIS A 842 -21.70 -6.54 -17.76
C HIS A 842 -20.64 -5.73 -17.00
N SER A 843 -19.61 -6.40 -16.46
CA SER A 843 -18.55 -5.73 -15.69
C SER A 843 -17.69 -4.78 -16.55
N ALA A 844 -17.46 -5.12 -17.82
CA ALA A 844 -16.84 -4.25 -18.81
C ALA A 844 -17.65 -2.96 -19.04
N ILE A 845 -18.98 -3.08 -19.09
CA ILE A 845 -19.88 -1.93 -19.29
C ILE A 845 -19.89 -1.02 -18.05
N ILE A 846 -19.99 -1.57 -16.83
CA ILE A 846 -19.85 -0.80 -15.57
C ILE A 846 -18.56 0.03 -15.60
N TYR A 847 -17.43 -0.62 -15.91
CA TYR A 847 -16.13 0.03 -16.00
C TYR A 847 -16.16 1.20 -16.98
N THR A 848 -16.66 1.01 -18.20
CA THR A 848 -16.70 2.08 -19.21
C THR A 848 -17.65 3.22 -18.85
N VAL A 849 -18.78 2.93 -18.21
CA VAL A 849 -19.70 3.99 -17.74
C VAL A 849 -19.03 4.83 -16.66
N ARG A 850 -18.36 4.22 -15.66
CA ARG A 850 -17.60 4.98 -14.65
C ARG A 850 -16.48 5.83 -15.28
N CYS A 851 -15.77 5.32 -16.29
CA CYS A 851 -14.74 6.07 -17.04
C CYS A 851 -15.29 7.26 -17.85
N LEU A 852 -16.56 7.24 -18.24
CA LEU A 852 -17.17 8.24 -19.14
C LEU A 852 -18.04 9.27 -18.42
N VAL A 853 -18.57 8.95 -17.23
CA VAL A 853 -19.43 9.87 -16.44
C VAL A 853 -18.63 10.97 -15.74
N GLY A 854 -17.35 10.74 -15.41
CA GLY A 854 -16.44 11.79 -14.92
C GLY A 854 -16.75 12.37 -13.53
N ALA A 855 -17.72 11.80 -12.82
CA ALA A 855 -18.06 12.12 -11.44
C ALA A 855 -17.80 10.92 -10.53
N ASP A 856 -17.59 11.15 -9.24
CA ASP A 856 -17.52 10.02 -8.30
C ASP A 856 -18.93 9.48 -7.97
N MET A 857 -19.02 8.16 -7.84
CA MET A 857 -20.27 7.42 -7.69
C MET A 857 -20.01 6.12 -6.90
N PRO A 858 -20.89 5.75 -5.95
CA PRO A 858 -20.79 4.48 -5.24
C PRO A 858 -20.69 3.27 -6.17
N LEU A 859 -19.77 2.34 -5.87
CA LEU A 859 -19.55 1.12 -6.63
C LEU A 859 -20.60 0.05 -6.30
N ASN A 860 -21.85 0.30 -6.69
CA ASN A 860 -23.01 -0.55 -6.41
C ASN A 860 -23.90 -0.78 -7.65
N GLU A 861 -24.94 -1.62 -7.49
CA GLU A 861 -25.86 -2.02 -8.57
C GLU A 861 -26.59 -0.84 -9.23
N GLY A 862 -26.74 0.30 -8.54
CA GLY A 862 -27.44 1.48 -9.05
C GLY A 862 -26.87 2.00 -10.37
N CYS A 863 -25.56 1.80 -10.61
CA CYS A 863 -24.90 2.14 -11.87
C CYS A 863 -25.40 1.33 -13.09
N LEU A 864 -26.00 0.15 -12.88
CA LEU A 864 -26.64 -0.66 -13.93
C LEU A 864 -28.17 -0.53 -13.97
N SER A 865 -28.80 0.07 -12.97
CA SER A 865 -30.25 0.33 -12.98
C SER A 865 -30.74 1.09 -14.23
N PRO A 866 -29.93 1.96 -14.89
CA PRO A 866 -30.27 2.56 -16.17
C PRO A 866 -29.47 1.99 -17.37
N VAL A 867 -29.04 0.72 -17.36
CA VAL A 867 -28.40 0.07 -18.52
C VAL A 867 -29.06 -1.27 -18.92
N GLU A 868 -29.54 -1.37 -20.17
CA GLU A 868 -30.01 -2.61 -20.81
C GLU A 868 -28.89 -3.22 -21.66
N ILE A 869 -28.65 -4.53 -21.51
CA ILE A 869 -27.53 -5.24 -22.15
C ILE A 869 -28.08 -6.49 -22.86
N ARG A 870 -27.77 -6.64 -24.16
CA ARG A 870 -28.24 -7.76 -24.99
C ARG A 870 -27.07 -8.56 -25.53
N VAL A 871 -26.90 -9.79 -25.06
CA VAL A 871 -25.83 -10.70 -25.51
C VAL A 871 -26.42 -12.06 -25.89
N PRO A 872 -26.36 -12.50 -27.18
CA PRO A 872 -26.94 -13.76 -27.62
C PRO A 872 -26.32 -14.97 -26.90
N ALA A 873 -27.16 -15.86 -26.38
CA ALA A 873 -26.69 -17.12 -25.81
C ALA A 873 -26.03 -17.99 -26.90
N GLY A 874 -24.88 -18.60 -26.59
CA GLY A 874 -24.04 -19.32 -27.55
C GLY A 874 -23.11 -18.41 -28.37
N SER A 875 -23.04 -17.11 -28.08
CA SER A 875 -21.99 -16.22 -28.61
C SER A 875 -20.70 -16.31 -27.80
N VAL A 876 -19.60 -15.76 -28.34
CA VAL A 876 -18.32 -15.65 -27.64
C VAL A 876 -18.39 -14.82 -26.35
N LEU A 877 -19.42 -13.97 -26.19
CA LEU A 877 -19.66 -13.15 -24.99
C LEU A 877 -20.75 -13.73 -24.05
N ASN A 878 -21.34 -14.88 -24.39
CA ASN A 878 -22.30 -15.60 -23.54
C ASN A 878 -22.30 -17.11 -23.89
N PRO A 879 -21.17 -17.81 -23.63
CA PRO A 879 -20.96 -19.20 -24.04
C PRO A 879 -21.75 -20.21 -23.19
N GLY A 880 -22.10 -21.35 -23.80
CA GLY A 880 -22.64 -22.51 -23.08
C GLY A 880 -21.58 -23.23 -22.23
N PRO A 881 -22.01 -23.99 -21.19
CA PRO A 881 -21.16 -24.49 -20.09
C PRO A 881 -20.07 -25.52 -20.44
N ARG A 882 -19.88 -25.84 -21.72
CA ARG A 882 -18.80 -26.73 -22.17
C ARG A 882 -17.52 -26.00 -22.54
N ALA A 883 -17.60 -24.76 -23.01
CA ALA A 883 -16.44 -24.10 -23.62
C ALA A 883 -15.43 -23.58 -22.58
N ALA A 884 -14.15 -23.67 -22.91
CA ALA A 884 -13.05 -23.08 -22.15
C ALA A 884 -13.14 -21.54 -22.10
N ILE A 885 -12.72 -20.94 -20.98
CA ILE A 885 -12.88 -19.52 -20.65
C ILE A 885 -11.66 -18.85 -20.01
N CYS A 886 -10.53 -19.54 -19.78
CA CYS A 886 -9.37 -18.93 -19.14
C CYS A 886 -8.75 -17.76 -19.95
N GLY A 887 -9.12 -17.59 -21.23
CA GLY A 887 -8.81 -16.42 -22.06
C GLY A 887 -9.82 -15.27 -21.95
N SER A 888 -10.81 -15.32 -21.05
CA SER A 888 -11.86 -14.29 -20.90
C SER A 888 -11.29 -12.90 -20.57
N THR A 889 -10.12 -12.83 -19.93
CA THR A 889 -9.36 -11.60 -19.65
C THR A 889 -8.77 -10.93 -20.90
N LEU A 890 -8.69 -11.64 -22.03
CA LEU A 890 -8.36 -11.06 -23.33
C LEU A 890 -9.61 -10.47 -23.98
N ALA A 891 -10.72 -11.20 -23.93
CA ALA A 891 -11.99 -10.76 -24.50
C ALA A 891 -12.60 -9.54 -23.78
N SER A 892 -12.47 -9.46 -22.46
CA SER A 892 -12.96 -8.32 -21.66
C SER A 892 -12.29 -6.99 -22.04
N GLN A 893 -10.96 -7.01 -22.19
CA GLN A 893 -10.15 -5.89 -22.68
C GLN A 893 -10.64 -5.44 -24.07
N ARG A 894 -10.93 -6.39 -24.96
CA ARG A 894 -11.44 -6.12 -26.31
C ARG A 894 -12.85 -5.53 -26.34
N VAL A 895 -13.74 -5.93 -25.43
CA VAL A 895 -15.08 -5.31 -25.27
C VAL A 895 -14.94 -3.86 -24.82
N ILE A 896 -14.06 -3.58 -23.85
CA ILE A 896 -13.83 -2.22 -23.34
C ILE A 896 -13.20 -1.31 -24.42
N ASP A 897 -12.18 -1.79 -25.14
CA ASP A 897 -11.59 -1.07 -26.28
C ASP A 897 -12.67 -0.69 -27.33
N VAL A 898 -13.64 -1.57 -27.60
CA VAL A 898 -14.72 -1.33 -28.57
C VAL A 898 -15.76 -0.33 -28.05
N ILE A 899 -16.18 -0.42 -26.78
CA ILE A 899 -17.12 0.54 -26.19
C ILE A 899 -16.49 1.94 -26.16
N LEU A 900 -15.25 2.08 -25.68
CA LEU A 900 -14.55 3.38 -25.65
C LEU A 900 -14.33 3.95 -27.05
N ARG A 901 -14.18 3.08 -28.07
CA ARG A 901 -14.18 3.49 -29.49
C ARG A 901 -15.53 4.01 -29.95
N ALA A 902 -16.63 3.36 -29.58
CA ALA A 902 -17.99 3.79 -29.93
C ALA A 902 -18.31 5.21 -29.43
N PHE A 903 -17.85 5.55 -28.23
CA PHE A 903 -17.94 6.91 -27.67
C PHE A 903 -16.87 7.89 -28.21
N GLY A 904 -15.94 7.43 -29.06
CA GLY A 904 -14.92 8.26 -29.71
C GLY A 904 -13.82 8.83 -28.80
N ARG A 905 -13.74 8.39 -27.53
CA ARG A 905 -12.93 9.08 -26.49
C ARG A 905 -11.48 8.60 -26.34
N TYR A 906 -11.15 7.40 -26.83
CA TYR A 906 -9.91 6.71 -26.47
C TYR A 906 -9.32 5.95 -27.67
N GLY A 907 -8.00 6.04 -27.85
CA GLY A 907 -7.24 5.08 -28.64
C GLY A 907 -7.23 3.72 -27.93
N ALA A 908 -7.05 2.62 -28.66
CA ALA A 908 -6.99 1.31 -28.02
C ALA A 908 -5.71 1.14 -27.19
N SER A 909 -5.83 0.47 -26.06
CA SER A 909 -4.67 0.08 -25.25
C SER A 909 -4.06 -1.23 -25.75
N GLN A 910 -3.04 -1.71 -25.04
CA GLN A 910 -2.42 -3.02 -25.27
C GLN A 910 -3.38 -4.23 -25.25
N GLY A 911 -4.63 -4.08 -24.79
CA GLY A 911 -5.73 -5.01 -25.08
C GLY A 911 -5.60 -6.45 -24.56
N CYS A 912 -4.70 -6.72 -23.62
CA CYS A 912 -4.54 -8.02 -22.97
C CYS A 912 -3.78 -7.90 -21.64
N ALA A 913 -3.92 -8.91 -20.77
CA ALA A 913 -3.17 -9.01 -19.50
C ALA A 913 -1.74 -9.58 -19.65
N ASN A 914 -1.37 -10.05 -20.85
CA ASN A 914 -0.13 -10.80 -21.15
C ASN A 914 0.21 -11.84 -20.06
N SER A 915 -0.73 -12.74 -19.76
CA SER A 915 -0.58 -13.75 -18.71
C SER A 915 0.57 -14.71 -19.08
N PHE A 916 1.64 -14.69 -18.29
CA PHE A 916 2.89 -15.38 -18.54
C PHE A 916 3.29 -16.16 -17.28
N GLY A 917 3.65 -17.44 -17.42
CA GLY A 917 3.93 -18.28 -16.26
C GLY A 917 4.87 -19.44 -16.55
N TRP A 918 5.28 -20.11 -15.48
CA TRP A 918 6.24 -21.21 -15.53
C TRP A 918 6.13 -22.14 -14.32
N GLY A 919 6.71 -23.34 -14.44
CA GLY A 919 6.84 -24.28 -13.33
C GLY A 919 7.39 -25.63 -13.74
N MET A 920 7.29 -26.59 -12.82
CA MET A 920 7.77 -27.97 -12.96
C MET A 920 6.85 -28.97 -12.25
N GLY A 921 7.01 -30.25 -12.57
CA GLY A 921 6.21 -31.33 -12.00
C GLY A 921 4.79 -31.41 -12.59
N GLY A 922 3.86 -31.95 -11.81
CA GLY A 922 2.51 -32.30 -12.25
C GLY A 922 2.38 -33.77 -12.63
N ARG A 923 1.29 -34.14 -13.31
CA ARG A 923 1.02 -35.51 -13.75
C ARG A 923 1.42 -35.73 -15.21
N ASP A 924 2.18 -36.78 -15.47
CA ASP A 924 2.50 -37.22 -16.83
C ASP A 924 1.22 -37.74 -17.52
N PRO A 925 0.83 -37.21 -18.69
CA PRO A 925 -0.40 -37.59 -19.38
C PRO A 925 -0.34 -38.97 -20.07
N HIS A 926 0.84 -39.59 -20.19
CA HIS A 926 1.04 -40.90 -20.81
C HIS A 926 1.32 -41.99 -19.78
N THR A 927 2.21 -41.73 -18.80
CA THR A 927 2.56 -42.71 -17.76
C THR A 927 1.65 -42.62 -16.53
N GLY A 928 0.93 -41.50 -16.37
CA GLY A 928 0.04 -41.26 -15.22
C GLY A 928 0.76 -40.96 -13.90
N ALA A 929 2.10 -40.99 -13.88
CA ALA A 929 2.93 -40.71 -12.73
C ALA A 929 2.84 -39.24 -12.30
N VAL A 930 2.89 -38.97 -11.00
CA VAL A 930 2.84 -37.61 -10.43
C VAL A 930 4.22 -37.23 -9.90
N VAL A 931 4.79 -36.16 -10.46
CA VAL A 931 6.05 -35.56 -10.01
C VAL A 931 5.72 -34.33 -9.16
N LYS A 932 6.20 -34.30 -7.91
CA LYS A 932 6.05 -33.13 -7.03
C LYS A 932 6.73 -31.91 -7.66
N GLY A 933 6.06 -30.77 -7.63
CA GLY A 933 6.57 -29.54 -8.24
C GLY A 933 5.79 -28.32 -7.79
N TRP A 934 5.84 -27.26 -8.60
CA TRP A 934 5.32 -25.93 -8.29
C TRP A 934 5.07 -25.14 -9.57
N ASN A 935 4.33 -24.04 -9.44
CA ASN A 935 4.02 -23.11 -10.52
C ASN A 935 4.08 -21.65 -10.05
N TYR A 936 4.18 -20.74 -11.03
CA TYR A 936 4.10 -19.31 -10.86
C TYR A 936 3.46 -18.68 -12.11
N GLY A 937 2.74 -17.56 -11.93
CA GLY A 937 2.17 -16.79 -13.03
C GLY A 937 2.14 -15.29 -12.73
N GLU A 938 2.57 -14.49 -13.72
CA GLU A 938 2.46 -13.04 -13.73
C GLU A 938 1.59 -12.52 -14.88
N SER A 939 1.22 -11.26 -14.77
CA SER A 939 0.48 -10.50 -15.77
C SER A 939 1.33 -9.28 -16.10
N ILE A 940 1.56 -9.00 -17.38
CA ILE A 940 2.45 -7.91 -17.80
C ILE A 940 1.60 -6.81 -18.45
N GLY A 941 1.78 -5.58 -17.96
CA GLY A 941 1.22 -4.36 -18.51
C GLY A 941 1.86 -3.93 -19.84
N GLY A 942 1.52 -2.74 -20.31
CA GLY A 942 2.01 -2.23 -21.58
C GLY A 942 1.55 -0.80 -21.85
N GLY A 943 1.40 -0.46 -23.12
CA GLY A 943 0.95 0.88 -23.50
C GLY A 943 -0.55 1.09 -23.29
N ALA A 944 -0.92 2.12 -22.54
CA ALA A 944 -2.28 2.64 -22.53
C ALA A 944 -2.57 3.48 -23.79
N GLY A 945 -3.84 3.51 -24.22
CA GLY A 945 -4.29 4.41 -25.28
C GLY A 945 -4.14 5.88 -24.90
N ALA A 946 -3.97 6.74 -25.91
CA ALA A 946 -4.08 8.19 -25.73
C ALA A 946 -5.54 8.67 -25.85
N GLY A 947 -5.83 9.84 -25.30
CA GLY A 947 -7.12 10.51 -25.42
C GLY A 947 -6.98 11.98 -25.79
N GLU A 948 -8.11 12.67 -25.85
CA GLU A 948 -8.13 14.11 -26.07
C GLU A 948 -7.53 14.86 -24.87
N GLY A 949 -6.37 15.50 -25.06
CA GLY A 949 -5.70 16.31 -24.05
C GLY A 949 -4.57 15.62 -23.29
N TYR A 950 -4.31 14.33 -23.51
CA TYR A 950 -3.30 13.58 -22.73
C TYR A 950 -2.69 12.37 -23.46
N HIS A 951 -1.41 12.12 -23.18
CA HIS A 951 -0.66 10.96 -23.70
C HIS A 951 -1.04 9.66 -22.97
N GLY A 952 -0.88 8.53 -23.66
CA GLY A 952 -1.03 7.21 -23.05
C GLY A 952 0.11 6.88 -22.09
N ALA A 953 -0.24 6.44 -20.88
CA ALA A 953 0.74 5.99 -19.89
C ALA A 953 1.54 4.77 -20.37
N HIS A 954 2.83 4.77 -20.04
CA HIS A 954 3.77 3.72 -20.44
C HIS A 954 3.80 2.60 -19.38
N SER A 955 3.89 1.35 -19.85
CA SER A 955 4.20 0.19 -19.02
C SER A 955 3.31 0.09 -17.78
N VAL A 956 2.00 -0.05 -18.02
CA VAL A 956 0.95 -0.04 -17.00
C VAL A 956 -0.16 -1.05 -17.34
N HIS A 957 -0.87 -1.55 -16.33
CA HIS A 957 -2.10 -2.28 -16.52
C HIS A 957 -3.26 -1.35 -16.93
N VAL A 958 -4.23 -1.90 -17.65
CA VAL A 958 -5.34 -1.14 -18.27
C VAL A 958 -6.66 -1.86 -18.13
N HIS A 959 -7.75 -1.11 -18.24
CA HIS A 959 -9.14 -1.60 -18.35
C HIS A 959 -9.51 -2.61 -17.26
N SER A 960 -9.73 -3.88 -17.61
CA SER A 960 -10.18 -4.94 -16.69
C SER A 960 -9.13 -5.36 -15.64
N THR A 961 -7.85 -5.02 -15.82
CA THR A 961 -6.75 -5.43 -14.95
C THR A 961 -6.15 -4.24 -14.21
N ASN A 962 -5.71 -4.43 -12.96
CA ASN A 962 -4.86 -3.47 -12.25
C ASN A 962 -3.88 -4.14 -11.29
N THR A 963 -3.50 -5.38 -11.62
CA THR A 963 -2.58 -6.19 -10.84
C THR A 963 -1.22 -5.52 -10.72
N ARG A 964 -0.62 -5.60 -9.53
CA ARG A 964 0.78 -5.26 -9.30
C ARG A 964 1.69 -6.30 -9.94
N GLN A 965 2.89 -5.90 -10.31
CA GLN A 965 3.97 -6.79 -10.72
C GLN A 965 4.73 -7.30 -9.49
N THR A 966 4.89 -8.62 -9.38
CA THR A 966 5.80 -9.23 -8.40
C THR A 966 7.23 -8.76 -8.66
N ASP A 967 7.94 -8.34 -7.61
CA ASP A 967 9.31 -7.87 -7.72
C ASP A 967 10.27 -8.96 -8.26
N ALA A 968 11.28 -8.55 -9.03
CA ALA A 968 12.22 -9.46 -9.67
C ALA A 968 13.05 -10.27 -8.66
N GLU A 969 13.36 -9.73 -7.48
CA GLU A 969 14.09 -10.48 -6.45
C GLU A 969 13.22 -11.54 -5.79
N VAL A 970 11.93 -11.23 -5.55
CA VAL A 970 10.95 -12.17 -5.00
C VAL A 970 10.73 -13.32 -5.98
N ILE A 971 10.70 -13.04 -7.28
CA ILE A 971 10.63 -14.07 -8.34
C ILE A 971 11.84 -15.01 -8.28
N GLU A 972 13.06 -14.48 -8.12
CA GLU A 972 14.30 -15.26 -8.14
C GLU A 972 14.65 -15.92 -6.81
N LYS A 973 14.14 -15.41 -5.67
CA LYS A 973 14.17 -16.09 -4.36
C LYS A 973 13.13 -17.20 -4.29
N ARG A 974 11.93 -17.01 -4.88
CA ARG A 974 10.86 -18.04 -4.83
C ARG A 974 10.92 -19.08 -5.95
N THR A 975 11.47 -18.79 -7.14
CA THR A 975 11.41 -19.69 -8.31
C THR A 975 12.75 -19.84 -9.04
N ALA A 976 12.95 -20.98 -9.70
CA ALA A 976 14.19 -21.33 -10.40
C ALA A 976 14.38 -20.63 -11.76
N VAL A 977 14.26 -19.29 -11.78
CA VAL A 977 14.47 -18.46 -12.97
C VAL A 977 15.48 -17.33 -12.71
N LEU A 978 15.87 -16.65 -13.78
CA LEU A 978 16.59 -15.39 -13.77
C LEU A 978 15.81 -14.39 -14.62
N VAL A 979 15.35 -13.29 -14.01
CA VAL A 979 14.81 -12.13 -14.73
C VAL A 979 16.01 -11.38 -15.32
N ARG A 980 16.22 -11.56 -16.62
CA ARG A 980 17.33 -10.94 -17.36
C ARG A 980 17.05 -9.46 -17.66
N ARG A 981 15.78 -9.11 -17.88
CA ARG A 981 15.39 -7.79 -18.39
C ARG A 981 13.95 -7.41 -18.05
N TYR A 982 13.73 -6.13 -17.79
CA TYR A 982 12.44 -5.51 -17.53
C TYR A 982 12.53 -4.01 -17.85
N GLU A 983 12.23 -3.66 -19.10
CA GLU A 983 12.42 -2.32 -19.68
C GLU A 983 11.16 -1.81 -20.42
N ILE A 984 11.10 -0.49 -20.63
CA ILE A 984 10.09 0.12 -21.51
C ILE A 984 10.51 -0.11 -22.97
N ARG A 985 9.61 -0.69 -23.78
CA ARG A 985 9.78 -0.87 -25.23
C ARG A 985 9.54 0.47 -25.95
N ARG A 986 10.45 1.42 -25.74
CA ARG A 986 10.32 2.83 -26.16
C ARG A 986 10.07 2.97 -27.67
N GLY A 987 9.16 3.87 -28.05
CA GLY A 987 8.74 4.08 -29.45
C GLY A 987 7.74 3.03 -29.98
N SER A 988 7.10 2.26 -29.10
CA SER A 988 6.02 1.32 -29.45
C SER A 988 4.62 1.93 -29.42
N GLY A 989 4.42 3.02 -28.68
CA GLY A 989 3.19 3.80 -28.64
C GLY A 989 2.95 4.60 -29.92
N GLY A 990 1.70 4.56 -30.42
CA GLY A 990 1.28 5.17 -31.67
C GLY A 990 1.46 6.69 -31.69
N ALA A 991 1.84 7.22 -32.84
CA ALA A 991 1.98 8.65 -33.07
C ALA A 991 0.62 9.37 -33.14
N GLY A 992 0.64 10.69 -32.95
CA GLY A 992 -0.52 11.58 -32.99
C GLY A 992 -0.22 12.86 -32.23
N THR A 993 -1.17 13.80 -32.20
CA THR A 993 -1.12 15.00 -31.33
C THR A 993 -0.88 14.58 -29.88
N TRP A 994 -1.53 13.51 -29.44
CA TRP A 994 -1.25 12.82 -28.19
C TRP A 994 -0.75 11.40 -28.49
N ARG A 995 0.50 11.11 -28.13
CA ARG A 995 1.10 9.78 -28.35
C ARG A 995 0.50 8.73 -27.43
N GLY A 996 0.27 7.52 -27.96
CA GLY A 996 -0.05 6.34 -27.16
C GLY A 996 1.14 5.90 -26.30
N GLY A 997 0.87 5.12 -25.26
CA GLY A 997 1.90 4.67 -24.32
C GLY A 997 2.82 3.58 -24.87
N ASP A 998 4.07 3.55 -24.39
CA ASP A 998 5.03 2.51 -24.74
C ASP A 998 4.81 1.23 -23.89
N GLY A 999 4.92 0.07 -24.54
CA GLY A 999 4.86 -1.27 -23.92
C GLY A 999 6.11 -1.66 -23.15
N ILE A 1000 6.24 -2.95 -22.79
CA ILE A 1000 7.32 -3.53 -22.00
C ILE A 1000 8.11 -4.56 -22.82
N THR A 1001 9.41 -4.70 -22.54
CA THR A 1001 10.20 -5.89 -22.85
C THR A 1001 10.61 -6.58 -21.54
N ARG A 1002 10.19 -7.84 -21.38
CA ARG A 1002 10.44 -8.71 -20.22
C ARG A 1002 11.18 -9.96 -20.69
N GLU A 1003 12.31 -10.30 -20.06
CA GLU A 1003 13.10 -11.50 -20.38
C GLU A 1003 13.28 -12.37 -19.12
N VAL A 1004 12.88 -13.65 -19.20
CA VAL A 1004 12.98 -14.62 -18.10
C VAL A 1004 13.63 -15.91 -18.59
N GLN A 1005 14.73 -16.29 -17.94
CA GLN A 1005 15.57 -17.45 -18.25
C GLN A 1005 15.33 -18.57 -17.25
N ALA A 1006 15.33 -19.82 -17.71
CA ALA A 1006 15.26 -20.99 -16.85
C ALA A 1006 16.62 -21.28 -16.20
N ARG A 1007 16.66 -21.55 -14.88
CA ARG A 1007 17.86 -22.00 -14.15
C ARG A 1007 17.90 -23.52 -13.93
N ILE A 1008 16.82 -24.21 -14.26
CA ILE A 1008 16.66 -25.67 -14.32
C ILE A 1008 15.71 -25.97 -15.50
N PRO A 1009 15.52 -27.23 -15.94
CA PRO A 1009 14.48 -27.56 -16.90
C PRO A 1009 13.08 -27.13 -16.40
N LEU A 1010 12.42 -26.23 -17.11
CA LEU A 1010 11.14 -25.62 -16.74
C LEU A 1010 10.18 -25.56 -17.93
N LYS A 1011 8.88 -25.62 -17.67
CA LYS A 1011 7.83 -25.45 -18.69
C LYS A 1011 7.15 -24.09 -18.51
N PHE A 1012 7.11 -23.32 -19.58
CA PHE A 1012 6.57 -21.96 -19.67
C PHE A 1012 5.26 -21.92 -20.46
N SER A 1013 4.39 -20.97 -20.13
CA SER A 1013 3.11 -20.69 -20.80
C SER A 1013 2.95 -19.18 -21.06
N ILE A 1014 2.34 -18.82 -22.19
CA ILE A 1014 1.99 -17.44 -22.55
C ILE A 1014 0.59 -17.38 -23.17
N LEU A 1015 -0.28 -16.54 -22.61
CA LEU A 1015 -1.64 -16.27 -23.07
C LEU A 1015 -1.82 -14.75 -23.28
N SER A 1016 -1.75 -14.33 -24.54
CA SER A 1016 -1.69 -12.92 -24.93
C SER A 1016 -2.41 -12.63 -26.27
N ASP A 1017 -2.62 -11.35 -26.56
CA ASP A 1017 -3.27 -10.87 -27.78
C ASP A 1017 -2.51 -9.66 -28.38
N ARG A 1018 -3.10 -8.94 -29.35
CA ARG A 1018 -2.49 -7.83 -30.10
C ARG A 1018 -1.13 -8.19 -30.74
N ARG A 1019 -0.89 -9.47 -31.00
CA ARG A 1019 0.30 -10.00 -31.70
C ARG A 1019 0.15 -10.01 -33.23
N VAL A 1020 -1.09 -9.84 -33.72
CA VAL A 1020 -1.44 -9.68 -35.14
C VAL A 1020 -2.13 -8.33 -35.35
N TYR A 1021 -3.32 -8.14 -34.77
CA TYR A 1021 -4.07 -6.88 -34.84
C TYR A 1021 -3.49 -5.85 -33.86
N ARG A 1022 -2.99 -4.73 -34.40
CA ARG A 1022 -2.43 -3.62 -33.61
C ARG A 1022 -3.49 -2.92 -32.74
N PRO A 1023 -3.11 -2.29 -31.61
CA PRO A 1023 -3.93 -1.26 -30.97
C PRO A 1023 -4.13 -0.08 -31.92
N TRP A 1024 -5.38 0.24 -32.27
CA TRP A 1024 -5.71 1.35 -33.18
C TRP A 1024 -5.63 2.71 -32.47
N GLY A 1025 -5.21 3.75 -33.19
CA GLY A 1025 -5.36 5.12 -32.73
C GLY A 1025 -6.78 5.66 -32.95
N MET A 1026 -7.01 6.90 -32.52
CA MET A 1026 -8.31 7.58 -32.56
C MET A 1026 -8.17 8.98 -33.17
N ALA A 1027 -9.20 9.48 -33.84
CA ALA A 1027 -9.27 10.85 -34.39
C ALA A 1027 -8.03 11.26 -35.24
N GLY A 1028 -7.54 10.38 -36.11
CA GLY A 1028 -6.33 10.60 -36.93
C GLY A 1028 -5.02 10.16 -36.29
N GLY A 1029 -5.04 9.73 -35.02
CA GLY A 1029 -3.90 9.11 -34.35
C GLY A 1029 -3.53 7.75 -34.95
N SER A 1030 -2.22 7.47 -35.03
CA SER A 1030 -1.67 6.23 -35.57
C SER A 1030 -1.84 5.02 -34.62
N PRO A 1031 -1.96 3.79 -35.16
CA PRO A 1031 -1.90 2.57 -34.37
C PRO A 1031 -0.58 2.40 -33.60
N GLY A 1032 -0.66 1.83 -32.40
CA GLY A 1032 0.50 1.34 -31.65
C GLY A 1032 1.13 0.11 -32.29
N GLN A 1033 2.37 -0.21 -31.91
CA GLN A 1033 3.02 -1.44 -32.34
C GLN A 1033 2.35 -2.68 -31.71
N LYS A 1034 2.27 -3.76 -32.48
CA LYS A 1034 1.90 -5.09 -31.98
C LYS A 1034 2.89 -5.57 -30.90
N GLY A 1035 2.42 -6.42 -29.99
CA GLY A 1035 3.32 -7.20 -29.13
C GLY A 1035 4.02 -8.32 -29.91
N GLU A 1036 5.07 -8.91 -29.35
CA GLU A 1036 5.88 -9.97 -29.98
C GLU A 1036 6.49 -10.90 -28.90
N ASN A 1037 6.27 -12.21 -29.00
CA ASN A 1037 6.77 -13.19 -28.03
C ASN A 1037 7.81 -14.11 -28.69
N TYR A 1038 8.96 -14.29 -28.04
CA TYR A 1038 10.04 -15.13 -28.56
C TYR A 1038 10.57 -16.09 -27.50
N ALA A 1039 11.05 -17.26 -27.93
CA ALA A 1039 11.95 -18.11 -27.15
C ALA A 1039 13.35 -18.07 -27.77
N PHE A 1040 14.36 -18.25 -26.94
CA PHE A 1040 15.75 -18.40 -27.31
C PHE A 1040 16.23 -19.76 -26.81
N LEU A 1041 16.47 -20.69 -27.73
CA LEU A 1041 16.81 -22.09 -27.47
C LEU A 1041 18.23 -22.42 -27.96
N PHE A 1042 18.87 -23.44 -27.41
CA PHE A 1042 20.15 -23.92 -27.93
C PHE A 1042 19.98 -24.67 -29.26
N ASN A 1043 20.71 -24.24 -30.29
CA ASN A 1043 20.85 -24.97 -31.56
C ASN A 1043 21.90 -26.09 -31.45
N GLU A 1044 22.08 -26.88 -32.52
CA GLU A 1044 23.03 -28.00 -32.56
C GLU A 1044 24.51 -27.57 -32.43
N GLU A 1045 24.82 -26.28 -32.69
CA GLU A 1045 26.16 -25.69 -32.57
C GLU A 1045 26.41 -25.08 -31.17
N GLY A 1046 25.44 -25.12 -30.26
CA GLY A 1046 25.50 -24.50 -28.92
C GLY A 1046 25.21 -23.00 -28.88
N GLY A 1047 24.87 -22.39 -30.03
CA GLY A 1047 24.38 -21.01 -30.13
C GLY A 1047 22.89 -20.88 -29.81
N MET A 1048 22.39 -19.64 -29.73
CA MET A 1048 20.97 -19.36 -29.44
C MET A 1048 20.17 -19.10 -30.72
N GLU A 1049 19.18 -19.95 -31.00
CA GLU A 1049 18.17 -19.73 -32.05
C GLU A 1049 16.96 -18.96 -31.49
N LYS A 1050 16.47 -17.96 -32.24
CA LYS A 1050 15.32 -17.12 -31.86
C LYS A 1050 14.03 -17.57 -32.56
N ILE A 1051 13.13 -18.21 -31.81
CA ILE A 1051 11.86 -18.75 -32.30
C ILE A 1051 10.70 -17.82 -31.89
N ASN A 1052 9.73 -17.60 -32.79
CA ASN A 1052 8.53 -16.79 -32.52
C ASN A 1052 7.39 -17.68 -31.98
N LEU A 1053 6.88 -17.33 -30.78
CA LEU A 1053 5.85 -18.10 -30.08
C LEU A 1053 4.41 -17.70 -30.44
N GLY A 1054 4.21 -16.64 -31.24
CA GLY A 1054 2.87 -16.10 -31.48
C GLY A 1054 2.20 -15.58 -30.20
N GLY A 1055 0.86 -15.54 -30.16
CA GLY A 1055 0.10 -15.01 -29.01
C GLY A 1055 -0.25 -16.00 -27.91
N LYS A 1056 -0.30 -17.30 -28.23
CA LYS A 1056 -0.73 -18.38 -27.35
C LYS A 1056 0.22 -19.56 -27.54
N ALA A 1057 1.02 -19.90 -26.53
CA ALA A 1057 2.01 -20.97 -26.62
C ALA A 1057 2.39 -21.59 -25.28
N ILE A 1058 2.87 -22.82 -25.34
CA ILE A 1058 3.51 -23.57 -24.26
C ILE A 1058 4.87 -24.03 -24.78
N ILE A 1059 5.92 -23.94 -23.96
CA ILE A 1059 7.27 -24.39 -24.33
C ILE A 1059 8.01 -24.96 -23.13
N ASN A 1060 8.85 -25.98 -23.35
CA ASN A 1060 9.78 -26.48 -22.33
C ASN A 1060 11.16 -25.90 -22.63
N LEU A 1061 11.80 -25.31 -21.61
CA LEU A 1061 13.14 -24.72 -21.69
C LEU A 1061 14.12 -25.54 -20.86
N LYS A 1062 15.33 -25.71 -21.37
CA LYS A 1062 16.51 -26.19 -20.63
C LYS A 1062 17.07 -25.07 -19.76
N GLU A 1063 17.91 -25.41 -18.78
CA GLU A 1063 18.73 -24.42 -18.07
C GLU A 1063 19.54 -23.58 -19.09
N GLY A 1064 19.49 -22.25 -18.95
CA GLY A 1064 20.15 -21.31 -19.86
C GLY A 1064 19.25 -20.75 -20.98
N GLU A 1065 18.22 -21.49 -21.41
CA GLU A 1065 17.24 -21.04 -22.40
C GLU A 1065 16.26 -20.01 -21.80
N TYR A 1066 15.70 -19.10 -22.61
CA TYR A 1066 14.87 -18.00 -22.10
C TYR A 1066 13.70 -17.57 -23.01
N VAL A 1067 12.67 -16.98 -22.41
CA VAL A 1067 11.55 -16.32 -23.11
C VAL A 1067 11.71 -14.80 -23.05
N GLN A 1068 11.45 -14.13 -24.17
CA GLN A 1068 11.28 -12.68 -24.26
C GLN A 1068 9.81 -12.35 -24.60
N ILE A 1069 9.12 -11.66 -23.70
CA ILE A 1069 7.78 -11.10 -23.93
C ILE A 1069 7.92 -9.61 -24.26
N ASN A 1070 7.41 -9.19 -25.41
CA ASN A 1070 7.25 -7.78 -25.77
C ASN A 1070 5.77 -7.44 -25.79
N THR A 1071 5.33 -6.55 -24.89
CA THR A 1071 3.91 -6.15 -24.83
C THR A 1071 3.62 -5.00 -25.81
N PRO A 1072 2.37 -4.87 -26.29
CA PRO A 1072 2.01 -3.83 -27.27
C PRO A 1072 2.11 -2.40 -26.70
N GLY A 1073 2.32 -1.45 -27.59
CA GLY A 1073 2.12 -0.02 -27.30
C GLY A 1073 0.67 0.39 -27.59
N GLY A 1074 0.18 1.45 -26.93
CA GLY A 1074 -1.18 1.97 -27.14
C GLY A 1074 -1.31 2.78 -28.43
N GLY A 1075 -2.54 2.97 -28.92
CA GLY A 1075 -2.83 3.85 -30.05
C GLY A 1075 -2.74 5.34 -29.67
N GLY A 1076 -2.32 6.18 -30.62
CA GLY A 1076 -2.29 7.64 -30.46
C GLY A 1076 -3.67 8.28 -30.70
N TYR A 1077 -3.78 9.57 -30.39
CA TYR A 1077 -4.98 10.39 -30.56
C TYR A 1077 -4.64 11.70 -31.29
N GLY A 1078 -5.45 12.08 -32.29
CA GLY A 1078 -5.25 13.31 -33.08
C GLY A 1078 -4.22 13.16 -34.20
N GLY A 1079 -4.54 13.64 -35.41
CA GLY A 1079 -3.63 13.68 -36.56
C GLY A 1079 -4.31 14.18 -37.83
N ASP A 1080 -3.53 14.57 -38.83
CA ASP A 1080 -4.01 15.27 -40.03
C ASP A 1080 -4.79 14.38 -41.02
N GLU A 1081 -4.58 13.06 -40.99
CA GLU A 1081 -5.28 12.09 -41.86
C GLU A 1081 -6.34 11.28 -41.08
N VAL A 1082 -7.62 11.56 -41.32
CA VAL A 1082 -8.74 10.82 -40.72
C VAL A 1082 -9.10 9.59 -41.56
N GLU A 1083 -8.15 8.68 -41.81
CA GLU A 1083 -8.42 7.43 -42.53
C GLU A 1083 -9.07 6.33 -41.64
N ASP A 1084 -10.11 6.69 -40.89
CA ASP A 1084 -10.90 5.71 -40.12
C ASP A 1084 -11.83 4.89 -41.04
N ARG A 1085 -11.24 3.93 -41.75
CA ARG A 1085 -11.92 2.94 -42.60
C ARG A 1085 -12.92 2.03 -41.86
N HIS A 1086 -13.09 2.18 -40.54
CA HIS A 1086 -13.98 1.37 -39.71
C HIS A 1086 -14.99 2.19 -38.89
N ARG A 1087 -15.10 3.52 -39.11
CA ARG A 1087 -16.03 4.39 -38.38
C ARG A 1087 -17.51 4.08 -38.62
N GLY A 1088 -17.83 3.27 -39.63
CA GLY A 1088 -19.16 2.74 -39.94
C GLY A 1088 -19.36 1.24 -39.63
N TYR A 1089 -18.48 0.64 -38.82
CA TYR A 1089 -18.57 -0.76 -38.37
C TYR A 1089 -18.51 -0.84 -36.84
N VAL A 1090 -19.48 -0.21 -36.18
CA VAL A 1090 -19.74 -0.24 -34.73
C VAL A 1090 -21.20 -0.62 -34.52
#